data_AF-A0A0R3RS48-F1
#
_entry.id   AF-A0A0R3RS48-F1
#
_cell.length_a   1.000
_cell.length_b   1.000
_cell.length_c   1.000
_cell.angle_alpha   90.00
_cell.angle_beta   90.00
_cell.angle_gamma   90.00
#
_symmetry.space_group_name_H-M   'P 1'
#
loop_
_entity.id
_entity.type
_entity.pdbx_description
1 polymer ?
#
loop_
_entity_poly.entity_id
_entity_poly.type
_entity_poly.pdbx_seq_one_letter_code
_entity_poly.pdbx_strand_id
1 'polypeptide(L)'
;MPMGGYPPMMPPPEYTAPDGRKYYYNTHTQETTWDKPKVLEGRHDSAESSTGTPTFTEAQQQAAALAQQQYSSNSEYKESAKESEPVETKQVDKSRPVSSNPVAGTPWCVVWTGDHKVFFYNPSTRTSVWERPPELYNRPDVDLLVSKPPEEKSEYEGKTVSSEESDDDEENAPPAAKKSRKEKKLWLAAKKEKDRPRQMLEKQVDPAIQAELQAQKEREEVPFERRLQEFKEMLTEKNVSAGSTWEKELSKIVFDKRYLLLNAVERKAAFEAYVRERTEVERAEKKRRAKEARENFKNLLEEAKLHGRSSFSSFASKWGKDGRFKGVEKMRDKEDIFNEYVQELEKKEKEERKERKEKDFIAMLMEKNITSRTKWSSLKKQLEDDDRYKAVDRSSSRESLFREYQDTLPEESNSDIEEENDRQKRVAAEAAIEERKKEVEAELGEQLKERSKEHEKHKYQEHEESFKALLIDLIKSADYSWHEARRILRKDSRYENCDLLEKDAKERLFDAHVQHLERKRREVFFQVLLNETKDITPSMKWREAKKIIEKDERFAKFNISERKTERDYKEWMEERKEAVMKDFKDLLKETKIITYKSLKMIQENEQHLRDILAVLENDKRYIVLNNAPVERERLLEQYLEELDKKGPPPPPTQQEADRRRK
;
A
#
# COMPACT_ATOMS: atom_id res chain seq x y z
N MET A 1 41.70 27.86 -9.45
CA MET A 1 41.96 26.55 -10.11
C MET A 1 41.59 25.42 -9.14
N PRO A 2 41.36 24.19 -9.61
CA PRO A 2 40.60 23.17 -8.89
C PRO A 2 41.51 22.25 -8.02
N MET A 3 41.05 21.16 -7.42
CA MET A 3 40.62 19.91 -8.09
C MET A 3 39.26 19.37 -7.59
N GLY A 4 38.52 18.71 -8.48
CA GLY A 4 37.27 18.02 -8.15
C GLY A 4 37.47 16.54 -7.80
N GLY A 5 36.49 15.94 -7.13
CA GLY A 5 36.45 14.49 -6.89
C GLY A 5 36.01 13.72 -8.15
N TYR A 6 36.64 12.57 -8.40
CA TYR A 6 36.26 11.66 -9.48
C TYR A 6 35.14 10.70 -9.03
N PRO A 7 34.24 10.28 -9.93
CA PRO A 7 33.31 9.18 -9.66
C PRO A 7 34.07 7.83 -9.52
N PRO A 8 33.46 6.80 -8.90
CA PRO A 8 34.10 5.50 -8.76
C PRO A 8 34.43 4.88 -10.13
N MET A 9 35.68 4.41 -10.29
CA MET A 9 36.12 3.80 -11.54
C MET A 9 35.47 2.44 -11.75
N MET A 10 34.74 2.29 -12.86
CA MET A 10 34.43 0.97 -13.41
C MET A 10 35.71 0.37 -14.03
N PRO A 11 35.95 -0.95 -13.89
CA PRO A 11 37.12 -1.59 -14.50
C PRO A 11 37.06 -1.50 -16.04
N PRO A 12 38.21 -1.38 -16.72
CA PRO A 12 38.25 -1.29 -18.18
C PRO A 12 37.71 -2.58 -18.82
N PRO A 13 36.78 -2.50 -19.78
CA PRO A 13 36.21 -3.68 -20.42
C PRO A 13 37.27 -4.50 -21.17
N GLU A 14 37.12 -5.82 -21.10
CA GLU A 14 37.97 -6.81 -21.76
C GLU A 14 37.47 -7.05 -23.19
N TYR A 15 38.37 -6.88 -24.16
CA TYR A 15 38.10 -7.12 -25.58
C TYR A 15 38.98 -8.26 -26.10
N THR A 16 38.49 -8.99 -27.10
CA THR A 16 39.25 -10.06 -27.76
C THR A 16 39.59 -9.63 -29.19
N ALA A 17 40.87 -9.64 -29.53
CA ALA A 17 41.37 -9.34 -30.86
C ALA A 17 41.13 -10.51 -31.84
N PRO A 18 41.21 -10.28 -33.17
CA PRO A 18 40.93 -11.32 -34.17
C PRO A 18 41.86 -12.55 -34.15
N ASP A 19 42.99 -12.48 -33.45
CA ASP A 19 43.92 -13.59 -33.22
C ASP A 19 43.60 -14.40 -31.94
N GLY A 20 42.50 -14.07 -31.26
CA GLY A 20 42.06 -14.70 -30.01
C GLY A 20 42.73 -14.15 -28.75
N ARG A 21 43.63 -13.15 -28.86
CA ARG A 21 44.29 -12.54 -27.68
C ARG A 21 43.40 -11.50 -27.04
N LYS A 22 43.44 -11.41 -25.71
CA LYS A 22 42.64 -10.48 -24.91
C LYS A 22 43.43 -9.22 -24.61
N TYR A 23 42.79 -8.07 -24.71
CA TYR A 23 43.33 -6.77 -24.33
C TYR A 23 42.29 -5.95 -23.57
N TYR A 24 42.76 -5.06 -22.71
CA TYR A 24 41.94 -4.18 -21.89
C TYR A 24 42.13 -2.75 -22.41
N TYR A 25 41.03 -2.04 -22.68
CA TYR A 25 41.08 -0.67 -23.17
C TYR A 25 40.58 0.31 -22.10
N ASN A 26 41.45 1.20 -21.65
CA ASN A 26 41.08 2.25 -20.72
C ASN A 26 40.51 3.43 -21.50
N THR A 27 39.18 3.56 -21.52
CA THR A 27 38.46 4.64 -22.23
C THR A 27 38.77 6.04 -21.70
N HIS A 28 39.42 6.18 -20.53
CA HIS A 28 39.78 7.46 -19.94
C HIS A 28 41.23 7.90 -20.23
N THR A 29 42.17 6.96 -20.38
CA THR A 29 43.55 7.27 -20.82
C THR A 29 43.80 7.02 -22.31
N GLN A 30 42.87 6.34 -22.99
CA GLN A 30 42.94 5.88 -24.39
C GLN A 30 44.08 4.87 -24.67
N GLU A 31 44.55 4.19 -23.62
CA GLU A 31 45.61 3.18 -23.72
C GLU A 31 45.03 1.75 -23.78
N THR A 32 45.69 0.88 -24.57
CA THR A 32 45.42 -0.56 -24.64
C THR A 32 46.53 -1.35 -23.94
N THR A 33 46.18 -2.23 -22.99
CA THR A 33 47.12 -3.15 -22.36
C THR A 33 46.77 -4.60 -22.67
N TRP A 34 47.79 -5.43 -22.93
CA TRP A 34 47.62 -6.88 -23.11
C TRP A 34 47.70 -7.61 -21.75
N ASP A 35 48.44 -7.05 -20.80
CA ASP A 35 48.49 -7.52 -19.42
C ASP A 35 47.26 -7.08 -18.62
N LYS A 36 46.82 -7.95 -17.71
CA LYS A 36 45.61 -7.79 -16.90
C LYS A 36 45.85 -6.82 -15.73
N PRO A 37 45.08 -5.73 -15.57
CA PRO A 37 45.30 -4.77 -14.48
C PRO A 37 45.08 -5.35 -13.07
N LYS A 38 45.97 -5.00 -12.13
CA LYS A 38 46.05 -5.55 -10.76
C LYS A 38 44.76 -5.48 -9.92
N VAL A 39 43.84 -4.57 -10.27
CA VAL A 39 42.50 -4.47 -9.66
C VAL A 39 41.69 -5.79 -9.80
N LEU A 40 42.08 -6.67 -10.73
CA LEU A 40 41.45 -7.96 -11.00
C LEU A 40 42.21 -9.17 -10.42
N GLU A 41 43.28 -8.99 -9.63
CA GLU A 41 44.09 -10.09 -9.07
C GLU A 41 43.60 -10.59 -7.70
N GLY A 42 42.88 -9.76 -6.92
CA GLY A 42 42.54 -10.04 -5.52
C GLY A 42 41.43 -11.07 -5.26
N ARG A 43 41.20 -12.05 -6.13
CA ARG A 43 40.07 -13.01 -6.00
C ARG A 43 40.27 -14.37 -6.68
N HIS A 44 41.38 -15.06 -6.39
CA HIS A 44 41.46 -16.51 -6.61
C HIS A 44 42.53 -17.15 -5.71
N ASP A 45 42.12 -17.78 -4.61
CA ASP A 45 42.82 -18.92 -4.01
C ASP A 45 41.90 -19.65 -3.00
N SER A 46 42.20 -20.92 -2.72
CA SER A 46 41.45 -21.88 -1.87
C SER A 46 40.05 -22.34 -2.33
N ALA A 47 40.00 -22.99 -3.51
CA ALA A 47 38.82 -23.74 -3.97
C ALA A 47 39.16 -25.09 -4.66
N GLU A 48 39.88 -25.98 -3.96
CA GLU A 48 39.96 -27.41 -4.32
C GLU A 48 39.35 -28.30 -3.23
N SER A 49 38.02 -28.25 -3.08
CA SER A 49 37.19 -29.35 -2.60
C SER A 49 35.71 -28.96 -2.65
N SER A 50 34.85 -29.93 -2.99
CA SER A 50 33.38 -29.84 -3.08
C SER A 50 32.76 -28.96 -4.20
N THR A 51 31.74 -29.55 -4.84
CA THR A 51 30.50 -28.93 -5.38
C THR A 51 30.45 -27.48 -5.86
N GLY A 52 29.99 -27.31 -7.11
CA GLY A 52 28.77 -26.52 -7.37
C GLY A 52 28.91 -25.22 -8.19
N THR A 53 28.08 -25.10 -9.22
CA THR A 53 27.69 -23.82 -9.85
C THR A 53 26.38 -23.33 -9.21
N PRO A 54 26.37 -22.27 -8.40
CA PRO A 54 25.14 -21.73 -7.83
C PRO A 54 24.54 -20.65 -8.73
N THR A 55 23.41 -20.95 -9.36
CA THR A 55 22.53 -19.93 -9.97
C THR A 55 21.72 -19.24 -8.87
N PHE A 56 21.28 -17.99 -9.10
CA PHE A 56 20.42 -17.26 -8.16
C PHE A 56 18.96 -17.77 -8.23
N THR A 57 18.76 -19.03 -7.87
CA THR A 57 17.46 -19.73 -7.92
C THR A 57 17.24 -20.71 -6.76
N GLU A 58 18.26 -21.06 -5.96
CA GLU A 58 18.08 -22.04 -4.86
C GLU A 58 17.61 -21.46 -3.52
N ALA A 59 17.95 -20.20 -3.18
CA ALA A 59 17.58 -19.63 -1.88
C ALA A 59 16.05 -19.52 -1.66
N GLN A 60 15.28 -19.31 -2.74
CA GLN A 60 13.81 -19.38 -2.69
C GLN A 60 13.27 -20.80 -2.77
N GLN A 61 14.00 -21.74 -3.38
CA GLN A 61 13.58 -23.14 -3.49
C GLN A 61 13.78 -23.92 -2.19
N GLN A 62 14.84 -23.67 -1.41
CA GLN A 62 15.05 -24.32 -0.12
C GLN A 62 14.01 -23.84 0.94
N ALA A 63 13.61 -22.56 0.89
CA ALA A 63 12.49 -22.06 1.69
C ALA A 63 11.15 -22.74 1.31
N ALA A 64 10.90 -22.96 0.01
CA ALA A 64 9.73 -23.71 -0.46
C ALA A 64 9.78 -25.21 -0.08
N ALA A 65 10.96 -25.83 -0.11
CA ALA A 65 11.14 -27.25 0.23
C ALA A 65 10.89 -27.55 1.71
N LEU A 66 11.37 -26.69 2.64
CA LEU A 66 11.03 -26.85 4.07
C LEU A 66 9.54 -26.62 4.34
N ALA A 67 8.89 -25.69 3.63
CA ALA A 67 7.45 -25.50 3.73
C ALA A 67 6.66 -26.74 3.25
N GLN A 68 7.14 -27.44 2.22
CA GLN A 68 6.52 -28.67 1.73
C GLN A 68 6.75 -29.89 2.64
N GLN A 69 7.89 -29.97 3.34
CA GLN A 69 8.15 -31.07 4.30
C GLN A 69 7.18 -31.10 5.50
N GLN A 70 6.47 -30.00 5.81
CA GLN A 70 5.42 -30.00 6.84
C GLN A 70 4.04 -30.45 6.35
N TYR A 71 3.86 -30.77 5.05
CA TYR A 71 2.54 -31.07 4.48
C TYR A 71 2.39 -32.45 3.80
N SER A 72 3.32 -33.38 4.01
CA SER A 72 3.18 -34.79 3.58
C SER A 72 3.73 -35.79 4.60
N SER A 73 3.04 -35.93 5.73
CA SER A 73 3.25 -37.03 6.69
C SER A 73 1.94 -37.73 7.09
N ASN A 74 1.09 -38.01 6.10
CA ASN A 74 0.07 -39.05 6.24
C ASN A 74 -0.34 -39.68 4.89
N SER A 75 -0.58 -40.99 4.90
CA SER A 75 -1.20 -41.79 3.82
C SER A 75 -0.44 -41.95 2.48
N GLU A 76 0.58 -42.80 2.46
CA GLU A 76 0.70 -43.74 1.34
C GLU A 76 -0.53 -44.69 1.33
N TYR A 77 -1.14 -44.93 0.17
CA TYR A 77 -1.67 -46.26 -0.21
C TYR A 77 -2.06 -46.28 -1.69
N LYS A 78 -1.23 -46.96 -2.49
CA LYS A 78 -1.39 -47.42 -3.89
C LYS A 78 -1.88 -46.42 -4.96
N GLU A 79 -1.11 -46.12 -6.01
CA GLU A 79 -0.49 -47.03 -7.01
C GLU A 79 -1.50 -47.66 -7.98
N SER A 80 -1.57 -47.11 -9.19
CA SER A 80 -1.13 -47.83 -10.40
C SER A 80 -1.01 -46.85 -11.57
N ALA A 81 0.01 -47.02 -12.39
CA ALA A 81 0.37 -46.10 -13.48
C ALA A 81 0.26 -46.78 -14.84
N LYS A 82 0.20 -45.95 -15.90
CA LYS A 82 1.02 -46.18 -17.11
C LYS A 82 1.16 -44.94 -17.97
N GLU A 83 2.35 -44.78 -18.55
CA GLU A 83 2.70 -43.75 -19.51
C GLU A 83 2.25 -44.14 -20.93
N SER A 84 1.98 -43.14 -21.79
CA SER A 84 2.85 -42.84 -22.94
C SER A 84 2.41 -41.56 -23.68
N GLU A 85 3.38 -40.83 -24.23
CA GLU A 85 3.20 -39.69 -25.15
C GLU A 85 2.66 -40.14 -26.55
N PRO A 86 2.36 -39.26 -27.54
CA PRO A 86 2.51 -37.78 -27.59
C PRO A 86 1.30 -36.94 -28.09
N VAL A 87 1.44 -35.62 -27.91
CA VAL A 87 0.86 -34.47 -28.66
C VAL A 87 -0.48 -34.64 -29.40
N GLU A 88 -1.52 -33.91 -28.93
CA GLU A 88 -2.37 -33.11 -29.84
C GLU A 88 -3.10 -31.94 -29.12
N THR A 89 -3.69 -31.02 -29.88
CA THR A 89 -4.33 -29.80 -29.37
C THR A 89 -5.70 -30.07 -28.74
N LYS A 90 -5.91 -29.58 -27.50
CA LYS A 90 -7.21 -29.72 -26.82
C LYS A 90 -8.27 -28.84 -27.47
N GLN A 91 -9.16 -29.48 -28.24
CA GLN A 91 -10.42 -28.90 -28.69
C GLN A 91 -11.29 -28.49 -27.49
N VAL A 92 -12.05 -27.41 -27.63
CA VAL A 92 -13.01 -26.96 -26.60
C VAL A 92 -14.22 -27.89 -26.61
N ASP A 93 -14.56 -28.45 -25.44
CA ASP A 93 -15.71 -29.34 -25.28
C ASP A 93 -17.03 -28.58 -25.44
N LYS A 94 -17.70 -28.81 -26.58
CA LYS A 94 -18.97 -28.19 -26.96
C LYS A 94 -20.20 -28.82 -26.29
N SER A 95 -20.05 -29.91 -25.53
CA SER A 95 -21.19 -30.59 -24.87
C SER A 95 -21.78 -29.80 -23.69
N ARG A 96 -21.12 -28.74 -23.24
CA ARG A 96 -21.53 -27.93 -22.09
C ARG A 96 -22.83 -27.15 -22.38
N PRO A 97 -23.74 -26.99 -21.40
CA PRO A 97 -24.96 -26.21 -21.56
C PRO A 97 -24.65 -24.71 -21.69
N VAL A 98 -25.26 -24.06 -22.69
CA VAL A 98 -25.10 -22.64 -23.03
C VAL A 98 -26.33 -21.81 -22.64
N SER A 99 -27.53 -22.41 -22.62
CA SER A 99 -28.72 -21.80 -22.02
C SER A 99 -29.60 -22.82 -21.30
N SER A 100 -30.40 -22.35 -20.34
CA SER A 100 -31.38 -23.16 -19.59
C SER A 100 -32.60 -22.31 -19.29
N ASN A 101 -33.74 -22.68 -19.87
CA ASN A 101 -34.97 -21.87 -19.88
C ASN A 101 -36.12 -22.65 -19.22
N PRO A 102 -36.68 -22.19 -18.09
CA PRO A 102 -37.75 -22.90 -17.39
C PRO A 102 -39.08 -22.85 -18.16
N VAL A 103 -39.82 -23.95 -18.15
CA VAL A 103 -41.14 -24.09 -18.80
C VAL A 103 -42.26 -23.70 -17.83
N ALA A 104 -43.02 -22.66 -18.18
CA ALA A 104 -43.98 -22.03 -17.29
C ALA A 104 -45.10 -22.97 -16.81
N GLY A 105 -45.14 -23.21 -15.49
CA GLY A 105 -46.12 -24.08 -14.84
C GLY A 105 -45.72 -25.56 -14.78
N THR A 106 -44.46 -25.91 -15.06
CA THR A 106 -43.93 -27.28 -14.93
C THR A 106 -42.58 -27.26 -14.19
N PRO A 107 -42.11 -28.40 -13.63
CA PRO A 107 -40.79 -28.49 -13.01
C PRO A 107 -39.65 -28.71 -14.02
N TRP A 108 -39.88 -28.51 -15.32
CA TRP A 108 -38.91 -28.78 -16.39
C TRP A 108 -38.29 -27.49 -16.97
N CYS A 109 -37.01 -27.58 -17.36
CA CYS A 109 -36.28 -26.59 -18.12
C CYS A 109 -35.85 -27.17 -19.48
N VAL A 110 -35.92 -26.36 -20.53
CA VAL A 110 -35.32 -26.63 -21.84
C VAL A 110 -33.88 -26.14 -21.82
N VAL A 111 -32.90 -27.02 -22.08
CA VAL A 111 -31.47 -26.74 -21.96
C VAL A 111 -30.79 -26.94 -23.31
N TRP A 112 -30.12 -25.91 -23.82
CA TRP A 112 -29.35 -25.97 -25.07
C TRP A 112 -27.86 -26.17 -24.78
N THR A 113 -27.20 -27.05 -25.55
CA THR A 113 -25.75 -27.29 -25.50
C THR A 113 -25.01 -26.53 -26.60
N GLY A 114 -23.69 -26.35 -26.44
CA GLY A 114 -22.81 -25.65 -27.39
C GLY A 114 -22.58 -26.35 -28.73
N ASP A 115 -23.24 -27.48 -28.97
CA ASP A 115 -23.35 -28.17 -30.26
C ASP A 115 -24.77 -28.10 -30.86
N HIS A 116 -25.58 -27.13 -30.40
CA HIS A 116 -26.97 -26.88 -30.79
C HIS A 116 -27.92 -28.07 -30.62
N LYS A 117 -27.64 -28.98 -29.68
CA LYS A 117 -28.63 -29.96 -29.21
C LYS A 117 -29.43 -29.37 -28.04
N VAL A 118 -30.59 -29.99 -27.78
CA VAL A 118 -31.51 -29.60 -26.72
C VAL A 118 -31.87 -30.82 -25.88
N PHE A 119 -31.92 -30.65 -24.56
CA PHE A 119 -32.40 -31.66 -23.61
C PHE A 119 -33.27 -31.03 -22.52
N PHE A 120 -34.04 -31.85 -21.82
CA PHE A 120 -34.96 -31.41 -20.78
C PHE A 120 -34.40 -31.79 -19.41
N TYR A 121 -34.27 -30.81 -18.52
CA TYR A 121 -33.79 -31.01 -17.15
C TYR A 121 -34.86 -30.63 -16.14
N ASN A 122 -35.09 -31.48 -15.14
CA ASN A 122 -36.01 -31.20 -14.04
C ASN A 122 -35.21 -30.92 -12.76
N PRO A 123 -35.09 -29.66 -12.29
CA PRO A 123 -34.29 -29.34 -11.11
C PRO A 123 -34.83 -29.95 -9.81
N SER A 124 -36.13 -30.27 -9.73
CA SER A 124 -36.76 -30.86 -8.55
C SER A 124 -36.45 -32.35 -8.38
N THR A 125 -36.30 -33.09 -9.48
CA THR A 125 -35.92 -34.53 -9.47
C THR A 125 -34.46 -34.78 -9.84
N ARG A 126 -33.75 -33.76 -10.34
CA ARG A 126 -32.41 -33.82 -10.94
C ARG A 126 -32.28 -34.78 -12.13
N THR A 127 -33.37 -35.01 -12.87
CA THR A 127 -33.37 -35.86 -14.06
C THR A 127 -33.13 -35.05 -15.33
N SER A 128 -32.19 -35.50 -16.16
CA SER A 128 -31.97 -34.99 -17.53
C SER A 128 -32.42 -36.06 -18.53
N VAL A 129 -33.22 -35.67 -19.52
CA VAL A 129 -33.64 -36.55 -20.63
C VAL A 129 -33.50 -35.83 -21.97
N TRP A 130 -33.00 -36.54 -22.98
CA TRP A 130 -32.83 -36.00 -24.34
C TRP A 130 -34.13 -36.04 -25.16
N GLU A 131 -35.03 -36.96 -24.84
CA GLU A 131 -36.38 -37.03 -25.39
C GLU A 131 -37.33 -36.12 -24.59
N ARG A 132 -38.36 -35.58 -25.26
CA ARG A 132 -39.32 -34.67 -24.61
C ARG A 132 -40.18 -35.44 -23.58
N PRO A 133 -40.21 -35.03 -22.28
CA PRO A 133 -41.08 -35.65 -21.28
C PRO A 133 -42.55 -35.64 -21.69
N PRO A 134 -43.33 -36.70 -21.37
CA PRO A 134 -44.75 -36.78 -21.73
C PRO A 134 -45.61 -35.59 -21.25
N GLU A 135 -45.26 -34.99 -20.10
CA GLU A 135 -45.94 -33.80 -19.56
C GLU A 135 -45.76 -32.52 -20.43
N LEU A 136 -44.83 -32.53 -21.38
CA LEU A 136 -44.48 -31.37 -22.22
C LEU A 136 -44.96 -31.48 -23.68
N TYR A 137 -45.70 -32.54 -24.05
CA TYR A 137 -46.33 -32.61 -25.37
C TYR A 137 -47.50 -31.62 -25.50
N ASN A 138 -47.80 -31.21 -26.73
CA ASN A 138 -48.89 -30.31 -27.10
C ASN A 138 -48.84 -28.93 -26.39
N ARG A 139 -47.64 -28.44 -26.06
CA ARG A 139 -47.41 -27.15 -25.39
C ARG A 139 -46.64 -26.16 -26.27
N PRO A 140 -47.29 -25.10 -26.78
CA PRO A 140 -46.68 -24.19 -27.77
C PRO A 140 -45.57 -23.31 -27.18
N ASP A 141 -45.56 -23.12 -25.86
CA ASP A 141 -44.46 -22.51 -25.11
C ASP A 141 -43.19 -23.39 -25.12
N VAL A 142 -43.34 -24.72 -25.02
CA VAL A 142 -42.23 -25.67 -25.16
C VAL A 142 -41.76 -25.76 -26.61
N ASP A 143 -42.68 -25.81 -27.56
CA ASP A 143 -42.33 -25.83 -28.99
C ASP A 143 -41.61 -24.54 -29.44
N LEU A 144 -41.97 -23.38 -28.89
CA LEU A 144 -41.26 -22.13 -29.14
C LEU A 144 -39.83 -22.13 -28.57
N LEU A 145 -39.62 -22.69 -27.38
CA LEU A 145 -38.29 -22.81 -26.76
C LEU A 145 -37.39 -23.85 -27.45
N VAL A 146 -37.97 -24.89 -28.04
CA VAL A 146 -37.25 -25.93 -28.80
C VAL A 146 -36.97 -25.51 -30.25
N SER A 147 -37.77 -24.61 -30.83
CA SER A 147 -37.59 -24.12 -32.21
C SER A 147 -36.61 -22.94 -32.36
N LYS A 148 -36.12 -22.36 -31.26
CA LYS A 148 -35.24 -21.17 -31.27
C LYS A 148 -33.93 -21.42 -30.52
N PRO A 149 -32.83 -21.72 -31.21
CA PRO A 149 -31.49 -21.72 -30.63
C PRO A 149 -31.11 -20.32 -30.11
N PRO A 150 -30.28 -20.20 -29.05
CA PRO A 150 -29.67 -18.93 -28.65
C PRO A 150 -28.70 -18.41 -29.73
N GLU A 151 -28.73 -17.09 -29.99
CA GLU A 151 -27.72 -16.42 -30.82
C GLU A 151 -26.39 -16.32 -30.05
N GLU A 152 -25.27 -16.73 -30.67
CA GLU A 152 -23.94 -16.45 -30.13
C GLU A 152 -23.64 -14.95 -30.13
N LYS A 153 -23.17 -14.41 -29.01
CA LYS A 153 -22.68 -13.04 -28.90
C LYS A 153 -21.27 -13.03 -28.30
N SER A 154 -20.31 -12.63 -29.12
CA SER A 154 -18.95 -12.33 -28.68
C SER A 154 -18.95 -11.02 -27.88
N GLU A 155 -18.50 -11.07 -26.62
CA GLU A 155 -18.48 -9.90 -25.74
C GLU A 155 -17.22 -9.07 -25.94
N TYR A 156 -17.39 -7.78 -26.31
CA TYR A 156 -16.54 -6.68 -25.83
C TYR A 156 -17.33 -5.36 -25.88
N GLU A 157 -17.14 -4.52 -24.85
CA GLU A 157 -17.66 -3.16 -24.64
C GLU A 157 -19.20 -2.98 -24.63
N GLY A 158 -19.82 -2.35 -23.61
CA GLY A 158 -19.44 -1.04 -23.06
C GLY A 158 -20.32 0.06 -23.68
N LYS A 159 -21.48 0.37 -23.07
CA LYS A 159 -22.46 1.30 -23.66
C LYS A 159 -22.43 2.70 -23.03
N THR A 160 -21.94 3.68 -23.78
CA THR A 160 -22.28 5.11 -23.64
C THR A 160 -22.90 5.57 -24.95
N VAL A 161 -24.02 6.29 -24.91
CA VAL A 161 -24.74 6.77 -26.10
C VAL A 161 -24.87 8.29 -26.07
N SER A 162 -24.70 8.93 -27.22
CA SER A 162 -25.30 10.21 -27.57
C SER A 162 -25.77 10.14 -29.03
N SER A 163 -26.82 10.93 -29.34
CA SER A 163 -27.01 11.85 -30.48
C SER A 163 -26.15 11.73 -31.77
N GLU A 164 -26.53 12.22 -32.95
CA GLU A 164 -27.69 12.97 -33.50
C GLU A 164 -28.17 12.26 -34.80
N GLU A 165 -29.35 12.46 -35.41
CA GLU A 165 -30.58 13.23 -35.10
C GLU A 165 -31.80 12.26 -35.25
N SER A 166 -33.01 12.43 -35.82
CA SER A 166 -33.83 13.48 -36.50
C SER A 166 -35.33 13.20 -36.15
N ASP A 167 -36.43 13.77 -36.68
CA ASP A 167 -36.78 14.72 -37.77
C ASP A 167 -37.77 15.81 -37.23
N ASP A 168 -38.48 16.55 -38.10
CA ASP A 168 -39.11 17.90 -37.88
C ASP A 168 -40.52 17.96 -38.54
N ASP A 169 -41.56 18.78 -38.24
CA ASP A 169 -41.99 19.70 -37.15
C ASP A 169 -43.54 19.94 -37.34
N GLU A 170 -44.21 20.79 -36.54
CA GLU A 170 -44.96 21.96 -37.09
C GLU A 170 -45.44 23.00 -36.03
N GLU A 171 -44.88 24.21 -36.12
CA GLU A 171 -45.54 25.55 -36.16
C GLU A 171 -46.39 26.15 -35.00
N ASN A 172 -46.51 27.50 -35.03
CA ASN A 172 -47.31 28.32 -34.12
C ASN A 172 -47.73 29.69 -34.73
N ALA A 173 -48.84 29.76 -35.50
CA ALA A 173 -49.60 30.99 -35.76
C ALA A 173 -51.03 30.73 -36.31
N PRO A 174 -52.02 31.61 -36.07
CA PRO A 174 -53.40 31.48 -36.59
C PRO A 174 -53.65 32.38 -37.83
N PRO A 175 -54.66 32.10 -38.69
CA PRO A 175 -55.98 32.72 -38.43
C PRO A 175 -57.25 32.00 -38.96
N ALA A 176 -58.40 32.52 -38.48
CA ALA A 176 -59.70 32.64 -39.16
C ALA A 176 -60.73 31.46 -39.22
N ALA A 177 -61.96 31.86 -38.87
CA ALA A 177 -63.25 31.40 -39.38
C ALA A 177 -63.90 30.07 -38.90
N LYS A 178 -64.94 30.24 -38.06
CA LYS A 178 -66.32 29.69 -38.24
C LYS A 178 -66.45 28.16 -38.41
N LYS A 179 -67.05 27.39 -37.47
CA LYS A 179 -68.33 27.66 -36.77
C LYS A 179 -68.64 26.66 -35.64
N SER A 180 -69.37 27.15 -34.63
CA SER A 180 -70.42 26.44 -33.84
C SER A 180 -70.05 25.16 -33.06
N ARG A 181 -69.88 25.16 -31.72
CA ARG A 181 -70.84 25.46 -30.62
C ARG A 181 -71.86 24.34 -30.34
N LYS A 182 -71.60 23.53 -29.31
CA LYS A 182 -72.46 23.26 -28.12
C LYS A 182 -71.73 22.31 -27.15
N GLU A 183 -71.84 22.41 -25.82
CA GLU A 183 -72.39 23.50 -24.98
C GLU A 183 -71.72 23.52 -23.60
N LYS A 184 -71.35 24.70 -23.07
CA LYS A 184 -70.81 24.88 -21.71
C LYS A 184 -71.94 25.23 -20.72
N LYS A 185 -71.97 24.52 -19.59
CA LYS A 185 -72.53 24.91 -18.27
C LYS A 185 -71.74 24.10 -17.24
N LEU A 186 -70.67 24.55 -16.60
CA LEU A 186 -70.29 25.90 -16.14
C LEU A 186 -71.30 26.54 -15.17
N TRP A 187 -71.05 26.28 -13.89
CA TRP A 187 -71.22 27.25 -12.79
C TRP A 187 -69.93 27.11 -11.95
N LEU A 188 -68.99 28.06 -11.91
CA LEU A 188 -69.04 29.44 -11.42
C LEU A 188 -68.93 29.56 -9.88
N ALA A 189 -67.83 29.05 -9.33
CA ALA A 189 -67.21 29.50 -8.06
C ALA A 189 -65.68 29.28 -8.20
N ALA A 190 -64.81 30.27 -8.37
CA ALA A 190 -64.50 31.48 -7.59
C ALA A 190 -63.42 31.26 -6.51
N LYS A 191 -62.19 31.66 -6.86
CA LYS A 191 -61.02 32.07 -6.06
C LYS A 191 -61.02 31.96 -4.51
N LYS A 192 -59.86 31.49 -4.01
CA LYS A 192 -59.16 31.78 -2.73
C LYS A 192 -59.53 30.99 -1.45
N GLU A 193 -58.78 29.90 -1.24
CA GLU A 193 -57.96 29.53 -0.05
C GLU A 193 -57.00 28.42 -0.57
N LYS A 194 -55.75 28.18 -0.14
CA LYS A 194 -54.86 28.61 0.96
C LYS A 194 -55.06 27.98 2.35
N ASP A 195 -54.78 26.67 2.49
CA ASP A 195 -53.56 26.18 3.19
C ASP A 195 -53.46 24.63 3.25
N ARG A 196 -52.26 24.08 2.94
CA ARG A 196 -51.77 22.69 3.15
C ARG A 196 -52.64 21.52 2.55
N PRO A 197 -52.25 20.24 2.72
CA PRO A 197 -51.27 19.62 1.82
C PRO A 197 -51.80 18.38 1.08
N ARG A 198 -51.39 18.16 -0.17
CA ARG A 198 -51.64 16.89 -0.88
C ARG A 198 -50.53 15.88 -0.61
N GLN A 199 -50.90 14.70 -0.10
CA GLN A 199 -50.01 13.54 -0.05
C GLN A 199 -49.75 13.02 -1.48
N MET A 200 -48.51 12.59 -1.75
CA MET A 200 -48.16 11.84 -2.96
C MET A 200 -48.62 10.40 -2.83
N LEU A 201 -49.21 9.84 -3.89
CA LEU A 201 -49.39 8.41 -4.03
C LEU A 201 -48.17 7.84 -4.76
N GLU A 202 -47.14 7.50 -3.99
CA GLU A 202 -45.88 6.98 -4.49
C GLU A 202 -46.04 5.53 -5.01
N LYS A 203 -45.44 5.21 -6.16
CA LYS A 203 -45.42 3.83 -6.66
C LYS A 203 -44.51 2.99 -5.76
N GLN A 204 -45.04 1.90 -5.24
CA GLN A 204 -44.27 0.95 -4.43
C GLN A 204 -43.11 0.38 -5.25
N VAL A 205 -41.88 0.71 -4.83
CA VAL A 205 -40.65 0.08 -5.32
C VAL A 205 -40.55 -1.31 -4.69
N ASP A 206 -40.05 -2.31 -5.44
CA ASP A 206 -39.88 -3.68 -4.95
C ASP A 206 -39.07 -3.72 -3.63
N PRO A 207 -39.54 -4.42 -2.57
CA PRO A 207 -38.82 -4.54 -1.30
C PRO A 207 -37.37 -5.00 -1.43
N ALA A 208 -37.03 -5.86 -2.40
CA ALA A 208 -35.66 -6.30 -2.64
C ALA A 208 -34.78 -5.15 -3.15
N ILE A 209 -35.31 -4.31 -4.03
CA ILE A 209 -34.61 -3.12 -4.56
C ILE A 209 -34.46 -2.05 -3.47
N GLN A 210 -35.47 -1.88 -2.61
CA GLN A 210 -35.34 -1.00 -1.44
C GLN A 210 -34.25 -1.49 -0.46
N ALA A 211 -34.16 -2.80 -0.22
CA ALA A 211 -33.16 -3.38 0.66
C ALA A 211 -31.72 -3.24 0.11
N GLU A 212 -31.51 -3.47 -1.20
CA GLU A 212 -30.20 -3.24 -1.84
C GLU A 212 -29.82 -1.75 -1.82
N LEU A 213 -30.77 -0.84 -2.07
CA LEU A 213 -30.53 0.61 -2.04
C LEU A 213 -30.24 1.14 -0.62
N GLN A 214 -30.91 0.59 0.41
CA GLN A 214 -30.57 0.89 1.80
C GLN A 214 -29.18 0.34 2.16
N ALA A 215 -28.88 -0.90 1.80
CA ALA A 215 -27.57 -1.49 2.03
C ALA A 215 -26.46 -0.74 1.28
N GLN A 216 -26.72 -0.16 0.11
CA GLN A 216 -25.76 0.70 -0.58
C GLN A 216 -25.42 1.96 0.24
N LYS A 217 -26.42 2.63 0.84
CA LYS A 217 -26.16 3.78 1.71
C LYS A 217 -25.36 3.38 2.96
N GLU A 218 -25.70 2.24 3.56
CA GLU A 218 -24.95 1.69 4.70
C GLU A 218 -23.53 1.23 4.32
N ARG A 219 -23.28 0.84 3.05
CA ARG A 219 -21.91 0.61 2.50
C ARG A 219 -21.10 1.90 2.34
N GLU A 220 -21.76 3.03 2.07
CA GLU A 220 -21.15 4.35 1.89
C GLU A 220 -20.90 5.06 3.24
N GLU A 221 -21.72 4.81 4.26
CA GLU A 221 -21.60 5.38 5.61
C GLU A 221 -20.66 4.59 6.54
N VAL A 222 -20.60 3.26 6.42
CA VAL A 222 -19.84 2.39 7.36
C VAL A 222 -18.48 1.95 6.78
N PRO A 223 -17.35 2.18 7.48
CA PRO A 223 -16.02 1.73 7.06
C PRO A 223 -15.94 0.23 6.77
N PHE A 224 -15.14 -0.12 5.75
CA PHE A 224 -15.01 -1.50 5.26
C PHE A 224 -14.65 -2.51 6.36
N GLU A 225 -13.74 -2.16 7.26
CA GLU A 225 -13.31 -2.99 8.39
C GLU A 225 -14.49 -3.41 9.28
N ARG A 226 -15.40 -2.47 9.55
CA ARG A 226 -16.60 -2.72 10.36
C ARG A 226 -17.64 -3.54 9.61
N ARG A 227 -17.83 -3.29 8.30
CA ARG A 227 -18.69 -4.14 7.45
C ARG A 227 -18.18 -5.58 7.37
N LEU A 228 -16.86 -5.75 7.33
CA LEU A 228 -16.19 -7.05 7.38
C LEU A 228 -16.33 -7.74 8.75
N GLN A 229 -16.22 -6.98 9.85
CA GLN A 229 -16.46 -7.49 11.20
C GLN A 229 -17.91 -7.97 11.37
N GLU A 230 -18.91 -7.14 11.07
CA GLU A 230 -20.32 -7.49 11.20
C GLU A 230 -20.70 -8.70 10.32
N PHE A 231 -20.04 -8.87 9.16
CA PHE A 231 -20.15 -10.07 8.34
C PHE A 231 -19.52 -11.32 8.99
N LYS A 232 -18.31 -11.24 9.57
CA LYS A 232 -17.69 -12.37 10.32
C LYS A 232 -18.49 -12.77 11.56
N GLU A 233 -19.06 -11.79 12.27
CA GLU A 233 -19.95 -12.01 13.41
C GLU A 233 -21.22 -12.75 12.96
N MET A 234 -21.85 -12.31 11.86
CA MET A 234 -22.96 -13.02 11.21
C MET A 234 -22.60 -14.47 10.85
N LEU A 235 -21.43 -14.74 10.23
CA LEU A 235 -21.00 -16.11 9.93
C LEU A 235 -20.93 -16.97 11.21
N THR A 236 -20.47 -16.40 12.32
CA THR A 236 -20.40 -17.08 13.62
C THR A 236 -21.78 -17.33 14.22
N GLU A 237 -22.66 -16.34 14.25
CA GLU A 237 -24.03 -16.48 14.76
C GLU A 237 -24.85 -17.53 13.98
N LYS A 238 -24.74 -17.53 12.64
CA LYS A 238 -25.44 -18.52 11.79
C LYS A 238 -24.80 -19.92 11.86
N ASN A 239 -23.77 -20.11 12.70
CA ASN A 239 -23.02 -21.36 12.85
C ASN A 239 -22.56 -21.90 11.47
N VAL A 240 -21.86 -21.02 10.74
CA VAL A 240 -21.26 -21.35 9.45
C VAL A 240 -20.10 -22.32 9.67
N SER A 241 -20.21 -23.51 9.08
CA SER A 241 -19.22 -24.57 9.30
C SER A 241 -17.97 -24.34 8.44
N ALA A 242 -16.82 -24.26 9.09
CA ALA A 242 -15.53 -24.09 8.41
C ALA A 242 -15.10 -25.31 7.57
N GLY A 243 -15.81 -26.44 7.66
CA GLY A 243 -15.65 -27.60 6.79
C GLY A 243 -16.67 -27.69 5.64
N SER A 244 -17.52 -26.66 5.46
CA SER A 244 -18.60 -26.63 4.46
C SER A 244 -18.28 -25.69 3.29
N THR A 245 -18.93 -25.89 2.14
CA THR A 245 -18.70 -25.04 0.95
C THR A 245 -19.59 -23.80 0.98
N TRP A 246 -19.12 -22.73 0.35
CA TRP A 246 -19.81 -21.44 0.28
C TRP A 246 -21.29 -21.57 -0.11
N GLU A 247 -21.59 -22.39 -1.11
CA GLU A 247 -22.93 -22.57 -1.69
C GLU A 247 -23.91 -23.24 -0.71
N LYS A 248 -23.40 -24.08 0.20
CA LYS A 248 -24.22 -24.75 1.23
C LYS A 248 -24.56 -23.78 2.35
N GLU A 249 -23.56 -23.05 2.82
CA GLU A 249 -23.69 -22.10 3.93
C GLU A 249 -24.41 -20.81 3.52
N LEU A 250 -24.35 -20.43 2.24
CA LEU A 250 -25.04 -19.28 1.64
C LEU A 250 -26.53 -19.22 2.02
N SER A 251 -27.20 -20.36 2.03
CA SER A 251 -28.62 -20.49 2.41
C SER A 251 -28.94 -20.02 3.83
N LYS A 252 -27.97 -20.07 4.75
CA LYS A 252 -28.11 -19.63 6.15
C LYS A 252 -27.93 -18.12 6.34
N ILE A 253 -27.20 -17.48 5.42
CA ILE A 253 -26.73 -16.09 5.56
C ILE A 253 -27.43 -15.11 4.60
N VAL A 254 -27.91 -15.57 3.44
CA VAL A 254 -28.50 -14.72 2.38
C VAL A 254 -29.72 -13.90 2.85
N PHE A 255 -30.39 -14.34 3.92
CA PHE A 255 -31.55 -13.66 4.51
C PHE A 255 -31.21 -12.72 5.69
N ASP A 256 -29.95 -12.63 6.12
CA ASP A 256 -29.52 -11.70 7.16
C ASP A 256 -29.16 -10.34 6.54
N LYS A 257 -29.57 -9.23 7.16
CA LYS A 257 -29.29 -7.88 6.66
C LYS A 257 -27.79 -7.65 6.41
N ARG A 258 -26.93 -8.22 7.27
CA ARG A 258 -25.46 -8.05 7.20
C ARG A 258 -24.83 -8.72 5.97
N TYR A 259 -25.50 -9.68 5.33
CA TYR A 259 -25.06 -10.25 4.06
C TYR A 259 -24.96 -9.18 2.96
N LEU A 260 -25.86 -8.18 2.97
CA LEU A 260 -25.82 -7.07 2.02
C LEU A 260 -24.79 -5.98 2.36
N LEU A 261 -24.11 -6.02 3.52
CA LEU A 261 -23.07 -5.03 3.85
C LEU A 261 -21.77 -5.23 3.07
N LEU A 262 -21.54 -6.41 2.49
CA LEU A 262 -20.42 -6.70 1.59
C LEU A 262 -20.90 -6.89 0.14
N ASN A 263 -20.03 -6.65 -0.84
CA ASN A 263 -20.26 -6.97 -2.25
C ASN A 263 -19.96 -8.46 -2.57
N ALA A 264 -20.28 -8.94 -3.77
CA ALA A 264 -20.15 -10.37 -4.12
C ALA A 264 -18.71 -10.94 -3.98
N VAL A 265 -17.69 -10.15 -4.29
CA VAL A 265 -16.27 -10.54 -4.16
C VAL A 265 -15.83 -10.46 -2.70
N GLU A 266 -16.17 -9.35 -2.02
CA GLU A 266 -15.92 -9.14 -0.58
C GLU A 266 -16.51 -10.28 0.26
N ARG A 267 -17.76 -10.69 0.01
CA ARG A 267 -18.46 -11.79 0.69
C ARG A 267 -17.68 -13.10 0.63
N LYS A 268 -17.18 -13.48 -0.57
CA LYS A 268 -16.45 -14.73 -0.77
C LYS A 268 -15.07 -14.68 -0.11
N ALA A 269 -14.34 -13.57 -0.26
CA ALA A 269 -13.04 -13.37 0.39
C ALA A 269 -13.15 -13.36 1.92
N ALA A 270 -14.20 -12.72 2.47
CA ALA A 270 -14.50 -12.70 3.89
C ALA A 270 -14.84 -14.09 4.44
N PHE A 271 -15.61 -14.89 3.69
CA PHE A 271 -15.88 -16.29 4.02
C PHE A 271 -14.62 -17.16 3.97
N GLU A 272 -13.78 -17.04 2.95
CA GLU A 272 -12.51 -17.78 2.83
C GLU A 272 -11.48 -17.36 3.90
N ALA A 273 -11.53 -16.12 4.38
CA ALA A 273 -10.78 -15.67 5.56
C ALA A 273 -11.36 -16.28 6.85
N TYR A 274 -12.68 -16.21 7.04
CA TYR A 274 -13.37 -16.77 8.20
C TYR A 274 -13.16 -18.29 8.34
N VAL A 275 -13.25 -19.04 7.24
CA VAL A 275 -12.99 -20.49 7.21
C VAL A 275 -11.57 -20.80 7.70
N ARG A 276 -10.56 -20.09 7.19
CA ARG A 276 -9.16 -20.28 7.62
C ARG A 276 -8.99 -19.97 9.11
N GLU A 277 -9.40 -18.78 9.54
CA GLU A 277 -9.36 -18.31 10.93
C GLU A 277 -10.06 -19.30 11.88
N ARG A 278 -11.24 -19.80 11.49
CA ARG A 278 -12.01 -20.76 12.29
C ARG A 278 -11.34 -22.13 12.39
N THR A 279 -10.81 -22.68 11.28
CA THR A 279 -10.05 -23.95 11.34
C THR A 279 -8.71 -23.83 12.08
N GLU A 280 -8.13 -22.62 12.14
CA GLU A 280 -6.95 -22.34 12.95
C GLU A 280 -7.31 -22.25 14.44
N VAL A 281 -8.36 -21.52 14.81
CA VAL A 281 -8.89 -21.45 16.18
C VAL A 281 -9.25 -22.85 16.71
N GLU A 282 -9.96 -23.67 15.95
CA GLU A 282 -10.34 -25.03 16.39
C GLU A 282 -9.13 -25.97 16.54
N ARG A 283 -8.11 -25.83 15.67
CA ARG A 283 -6.83 -26.54 15.79
C ARG A 283 -6.03 -26.04 17.00
N ALA A 284 -6.02 -24.74 17.26
CA ALA A 284 -5.34 -24.11 18.39
C ALA A 284 -6.00 -24.48 19.72
N GLU A 285 -7.33 -24.48 19.80
CA GLU A 285 -8.07 -24.92 20.98
C GLU A 285 -7.82 -26.41 21.27
N LYS A 286 -7.86 -27.27 20.24
CA LYS A 286 -7.50 -28.69 20.40
C LYS A 286 -6.08 -28.88 20.91
N LYS A 287 -5.11 -28.09 20.43
CA LYS A 287 -3.72 -28.09 20.92
C LYS A 287 -3.61 -27.56 22.36
N ARG A 288 -4.35 -26.50 22.71
CA ARG A 288 -4.40 -25.91 24.05
C ARG A 288 -4.97 -26.89 25.07
N ARG A 289 -6.14 -27.47 24.78
CA ARG A 289 -6.80 -28.50 25.60
C ARG A 289 -5.93 -29.75 25.77
N ALA A 290 -5.20 -30.17 24.73
CA ALA A 290 -4.25 -31.26 24.84
C ALA A 290 -3.04 -30.92 25.74
N LYS A 291 -2.54 -29.67 25.70
CA LYS A 291 -1.49 -29.19 26.62
C LYS A 291 -1.99 -29.12 28.06
N GLU A 292 -3.14 -28.48 28.28
CA GLU A 292 -3.83 -28.40 29.58
C GLU A 292 -4.04 -29.79 30.19
N ALA A 293 -4.47 -30.78 29.38
CA ALA A 293 -4.62 -32.17 29.82
C ALA A 293 -3.30 -32.82 30.26
N ARG A 294 -2.20 -32.57 29.53
CA ARG A 294 -0.86 -33.08 29.87
C ARG A 294 -0.28 -32.40 31.13
N GLU A 295 -0.49 -31.11 31.30
CA GLU A 295 -0.06 -30.36 32.50
C GLU A 295 -0.83 -30.82 33.74
N ASN A 296 -2.16 -30.95 33.63
CA ASN A 296 -2.98 -31.54 34.70
C ASN A 296 -2.59 -32.99 35.03
N PHE A 297 -2.13 -33.76 34.05
CA PHE A 297 -1.59 -35.11 34.27
C PHE A 297 -0.23 -35.07 34.99
N LYS A 298 0.70 -34.16 34.64
CA LYS A 298 1.96 -33.98 35.37
C LYS A 298 1.73 -33.55 36.83
N ASN A 299 0.78 -32.64 37.09
CA ASN A 299 0.41 -32.26 38.47
C ASN A 299 -0.11 -33.46 39.29
N LEU A 300 -0.88 -34.36 38.66
CA LEU A 300 -1.33 -35.61 39.28
C LEU A 300 -0.17 -36.60 39.57
N LEU A 301 0.87 -36.63 38.74
CA LEU A 301 2.07 -37.45 38.99
C LEU A 301 2.87 -36.94 40.21
N GLU A 302 2.91 -35.63 40.42
CA GLU A 302 3.54 -35.00 41.58
C GLU A 302 2.74 -35.24 42.87
N GLU A 303 1.42 -35.02 42.85
CA GLU A 303 0.52 -35.37 43.96
C GLU A 303 0.59 -36.85 44.34
N ALA A 304 0.84 -37.73 43.37
CA ALA A 304 0.95 -39.17 43.59
C ALA A 304 2.20 -39.59 44.38
N LYS A 305 3.19 -38.69 44.58
CA LYS A 305 4.45 -38.93 45.30
C LYS A 305 5.15 -40.21 44.80
N LEU A 306 5.37 -40.25 43.49
CA LEU A 306 6.10 -41.32 42.82
C LEU A 306 7.58 -41.31 43.19
N HIS A 307 8.27 -42.40 42.90
CA HIS A 307 9.71 -42.60 43.08
C HIS A 307 10.28 -43.28 41.83
N GLY A 308 11.61 -43.27 41.65
CA GLY A 308 12.34 -43.80 40.49
C GLY A 308 12.23 -45.31 40.21
N ARG A 309 11.27 -46.00 40.84
CA ARG A 309 10.87 -47.40 40.53
C ARG A 309 9.35 -47.60 40.53
N SER A 310 8.57 -46.53 40.47
CA SER A 310 7.10 -46.60 40.39
C SER A 310 6.68 -47.16 39.02
N SER A 311 5.74 -48.11 39.02
CA SER A 311 5.22 -48.70 37.78
C SER A 311 3.96 -47.97 37.30
N PHE A 312 3.85 -47.74 35.99
CA PHE A 312 2.65 -47.15 35.38
C PHE A 312 1.38 -47.96 35.72
N SER A 313 1.50 -49.28 35.82
CA SER A 313 0.38 -50.17 36.19
C SER A 313 -0.14 -49.93 37.61
N SER A 314 0.73 -49.72 38.61
CA SER A 314 0.29 -49.44 39.98
C SER A 314 -0.26 -48.01 40.12
N PHE A 315 0.33 -47.04 39.42
CA PHE A 315 -0.20 -45.67 39.35
C PHE A 315 -1.58 -45.63 38.69
N ALA A 316 -1.75 -46.24 37.50
CA ALA A 316 -3.03 -46.29 36.79
C ALA A 316 -4.10 -47.06 37.57
N SER A 317 -3.74 -48.10 38.32
CA SER A 317 -4.67 -48.83 39.21
C SER A 317 -5.20 -47.95 40.35
N LYS A 318 -4.36 -47.07 40.90
CA LYS A 318 -4.71 -46.16 42.01
C LYS A 318 -5.46 -44.90 41.55
N TRP A 319 -5.00 -44.28 40.46
CA TRP A 319 -5.47 -42.96 40.01
C TRP A 319 -6.32 -42.99 38.73
N GLY A 320 -6.55 -44.17 38.12
CA GLY A 320 -7.29 -44.31 36.86
C GLY A 320 -8.74 -43.80 36.85
N LYS A 321 -9.29 -43.47 38.02
CA LYS A 321 -10.61 -42.84 38.17
C LYS A 321 -10.58 -41.31 38.16
N ASP A 322 -9.44 -40.68 38.42
CA ASP A 322 -9.25 -39.22 38.49
C ASP A 322 -9.57 -38.53 37.15
N GLY A 323 -10.17 -37.34 37.20
CA GLY A 323 -10.50 -36.56 36.00
C GLY A 323 -9.28 -36.15 35.19
N ARG A 324 -8.14 -35.89 35.84
CA ARG A 324 -6.86 -35.52 35.23
C ARG A 324 -6.20 -36.73 34.56
N PHE A 325 -6.29 -37.92 35.17
CA PHE A 325 -5.88 -39.17 34.53
C PHE A 325 -6.70 -39.45 33.25
N LYS A 326 -7.99 -39.10 33.25
CA LYS A 326 -8.90 -39.24 32.10
C LYS A 326 -8.80 -38.12 31.06
N GLY A 327 -8.27 -36.94 31.44
CA GLY A 327 -8.16 -35.78 30.57
C GLY A 327 -7.20 -35.99 29.38
N VAL A 328 -6.15 -36.78 29.57
CA VAL A 328 -5.38 -37.35 28.45
C VAL A 328 -6.20 -38.49 27.85
N GLU A 329 -6.51 -38.45 26.56
CA GLU A 329 -7.39 -39.46 25.93
C GLU A 329 -6.65 -40.78 25.66
N LYS A 330 -5.48 -40.69 25.00
CA LYS A 330 -4.68 -41.85 24.60
C LYS A 330 -3.98 -42.50 25.80
N MET A 331 -4.07 -43.82 25.92
CA MET A 331 -3.37 -44.56 26.99
C MET A 331 -1.84 -44.51 26.81
N ARG A 332 -1.35 -44.48 25.57
CA ARG A 332 0.09 -44.41 25.27
C ARG A 332 0.71 -43.10 25.72
N ASP A 333 0.08 -41.96 25.42
CA ASP A 333 0.50 -40.64 25.91
C ASP A 333 0.63 -40.59 27.44
N LYS A 334 -0.24 -41.29 28.19
CA LYS A 334 -0.15 -41.38 29.67
C LYS A 334 1.06 -42.18 30.13
N GLU A 335 1.33 -43.30 29.47
CA GLU A 335 2.48 -44.16 29.75
C GLU A 335 3.79 -43.43 29.44
N ASP A 336 3.87 -42.73 28.31
CA ASP A 336 5.04 -41.96 27.92
C ASP A 336 5.31 -40.79 28.89
N ILE A 337 4.29 -40.00 29.27
CA ILE A 337 4.45 -38.90 30.24
C ILE A 337 4.77 -39.42 31.66
N PHE A 338 4.20 -40.57 32.05
CA PHE A 338 4.56 -41.23 33.31
C PHE A 338 6.03 -41.68 33.31
N ASN A 339 6.48 -42.32 32.22
CA ASN A 339 7.84 -42.83 32.10
C ASN A 339 8.87 -41.69 32.02
N GLU A 340 8.55 -40.59 31.31
CA GLU A 340 9.30 -39.34 31.30
C GLU A 340 9.50 -38.83 32.74
N TYR A 341 8.42 -38.65 33.50
CA TYR A 341 8.47 -38.16 34.88
C TYR A 341 9.20 -39.10 35.84
N VAL A 342 9.02 -40.42 35.71
CA VAL A 342 9.73 -41.40 36.57
C VAL A 342 11.22 -41.48 36.23
N GLN A 343 11.62 -41.26 34.97
CA GLN A 343 13.03 -41.13 34.59
C GLN A 343 13.64 -39.81 35.10
N GLU A 344 12.90 -38.70 35.04
CA GLU A 344 13.31 -37.43 35.66
C GLU A 344 13.49 -37.59 37.18
N LEU A 345 12.57 -38.29 37.86
CA LEU A 345 12.71 -38.61 39.29
C LEU A 345 13.87 -39.56 39.59
N GLU A 346 14.07 -40.65 38.84
CA GLU A 346 15.21 -41.56 39.08
C GLU A 346 16.54 -40.82 38.86
N LYS A 347 16.63 -39.99 37.81
CA LYS A 347 17.79 -39.12 37.57
C LYS A 347 18.01 -38.17 38.74
N LYS A 348 16.97 -37.49 39.22
CA LYS A 348 17.06 -36.54 40.35
C LYS A 348 17.43 -37.23 41.66
N GLU A 349 16.82 -38.37 42.01
CA GLU A 349 17.19 -39.19 43.18
C GLU A 349 18.66 -39.65 43.12
N LYS A 350 19.17 -39.94 41.93
CA LYS A 350 20.54 -40.39 41.68
C LYS A 350 21.54 -39.24 41.74
N GLU A 351 21.16 -38.07 41.23
CA GLU A 351 21.96 -36.83 41.31
C GLU A 351 22.00 -36.30 42.75
N GLU A 352 20.87 -36.26 43.47
CA GLU A 352 20.82 -35.90 44.91
C GLU A 352 21.65 -36.88 45.77
N ARG A 353 21.57 -38.20 45.50
CA ARG A 353 22.40 -39.20 46.19
C ARG A 353 23.90 -39.03 45.89
N LYS A 354 24.25 -38.59 44.68
CA LYS A 354 25.63 -38.24 44.31
C LYS A 354 26.06 -36.97 45.05
N GLU A 355 25.30 -35.89 44.93
CA GLU A 355 25.57 -34.60 45.58
C GLU A 355 25.71 -34.76 47.10
N ARG A 356 24.88 -35.60 47.74
CA ARG A 356 25.02 -35.91 49.16
C ARG A 356 26.33 -36.65 49.48
N LYS A 357 26.70 -37.68 48.71
CA LYS A 357 28.01 -38.35 48.88
C LYS A 357 29.17 -37.34 48.75
N GLU A 358 29.04 -36.37 47.85
CA GLU A 358 30.05 -35.35 47.59
C GLU A 358 30.11 -34.27 48.69
N LYS A 359 28.96 -33.86 49.25
CA LYS A 359 28.88 -33.01 50.45
C LYS A 359 29.42 -33.69 51.71
N ASP A 360 29.05 -34.95 51.94
CA ASP A 360 29.55 -35.75 53.06
C ASP A 360 31.08 -35.95 52.95
N PHE A 361 31.61 -36.03 51.72
CA PHE A 361 33.05 -36.06 51.42
C PHE A 361 33.74 -34.71 51.66
N ILE A 362 33.16 -33.58 51.23
CA ILE A 362 33.73 -32.24 51.49
C ILE A 362 33.71 -31.92 53.00
N ALA A 363 32.67 -32.30 53.74
CA ALA A 363 32.64 -32.15 55.20
C ALA A 363 33.77 -32.95 55.88
N MET A 364 34.05 -34.17 55.42
CA MET A 364 35.21 -34.96 55.84
C MET A 364 36.55 -34.27 55.51
N LEU A 365 36.65 -33.52 54.41
CA LEU A 365 37.85 -32.73 54.10
C LEU A 365 38.03 -31.55 55.08
N MET A 366 36.93 -30.84 55.41
CA MET A 366 36.94 -29.73 56.39
C MET A 366 37.41 -30.18 57.78
N GLU A 367 36.99 -31.36 58.24
CA GLU A 367 37.38 -31.93 59.55
C GLU A 367 38.90 -32.21 59.69
N LYS A 368 39.67 -32.21 58.60
CA LYS A 368 41.06 -32.69 58.58
C LYS A 368 42.11 -31.57 58.49
N ASN A 369 41.71 -30.31 58.68
CA ASN A 369 42.60 -29.13 58.71
C ASN A 369 43.55 -29.07 57.48
N ILE A 370 42.98 -29.28 56.30
CA ILE A 370 43.69 -29.19 55.03
C ILE A 370 44.10 -27.73 54.78
N THR A 371 45.30 -27.55 54.22
CA THR A 371 45.80 -26.26 53.72
C THR A 371 46.04 -26.35 52.20
N SER A 372 46.11 -25.21 51.50
CA SER A 372 46.42 -25.18 50.05
C SER A 372 47.72 -25.93 49.66
N ARG A 373 48.67 -26.10 50.60
CA ARG A 373 49.94 -26.82 50.36
C ARG A 373 49.83 -28.35 50.54
N THR A 374 48.65 -28.86 50.85
CA THR A 374 48.41 -30.29 51.13
C THR A 374 48.43 -31.11 49.85
N LYS A 375 49.32 -32.10 49.74
CA LYS A 375 49.36 -32.97 48.56
C LYS A 375 48.32 -34.08 48.67
N TRP A 376 47.44 -34.19 47.68
CA TRP A 376 46.42 -35.24 47.56
C TRP A 376 46.96 -36.66 47.82
N SER A 377 48.14 -36.98 47.29
CA SER A 377 48.80 -38.29 47.47
C SER A 377 49.23 -38.60 48.90
N SER A 378 49.37 -37.59 49.76
CA SER A 378 49.60 -37.75 51.20
C SER A 378 48.29 -37.88 51.96
N LEU A 379 47.33 -36.98 51.70
CA LEU A 379 46.03 -36.97 52.38
C LEU A 379 45.20 -38.23 52.06
N LYS A 380 45.25 -38.72 50.82
CA LYS A 380 44.56 -39.95 50.39
C LYS A 380 44.82 -41.12 51.33
N LYS A 381 46.06 -41.31 51.78
CA LYS A 381 46.44 -42.40 52.71
C LYS A 381 45.90 -42.24 54.13
N GLN A 382 45.46 -41.03 54.50
CA GLN A 382 44.85 -40.72 55.80
C GLN A 382 43.32 -40.75 55.76
N LEU A 383 42.73 -40.79 54.56
CA LEU A 383 41.30 -40.85 54.31
C LEU A 383 40.82 -42.24 53.84
N GLU A 384 41.72 -43.11 53.38
CA GLU A 384 41.39 -44.40 52.74
C GLU A 384 40.48 -45.31 53.60
N ASP A 385 40.54 -45.15 54.93
CA ASP A 385 39.69 -45.86 55.90
C ASP A 385 38.36 -45.18 56.26
N ASP A 386 38.12 -43.90 55.92
CA ASP A 386 36.86 -43.21 56.24
C ASP A 386 35.72 -43.69 55.32
N ASP A 387 34.55 -44.00 55.89
CA ASP A 387 33.41 -44.50 55.11
C ASP A 387 32.85 -43.43 54.14
N ARG A 388 33.05 -42.14 54.42
CA ARG A 388 32.70 -41.03 53.51
C ARG A 388 33.66 -40.95 52.33
N TYR A 389 34.96 -41.22 52.56
CA TYR A 389 35.94 -41.38 51.48
C TYR A 389 35.55 -42.55 50.58
N LYS A 390 35.28 -43.71 51.18
CA LYS A 390 34.87 -44.94 50.46
C LYS A 390 33.60 -44.69 49.64
N ALA A 391 32.61 -43.98 50.19
CA ALA A 391 31.33 -43.71 49.55
C ALA A 391 31.42 -42.97 48.20
N VAL A 392 32.41 -42.12 47.94
CA VAL A 392 32.59 -41.50 46.61
C VAL A 392 33.32 -42.49 45.70
N ASP A 393 32.59 -43.28 44.91
CA ASP A 393 33.10 -44.54 44.32
C ASP A 393 34.28 -44.36 43.31
N ARG A 394 34.45 -43.16 42.72
CA ARG A 394 35.45 -42.88 41.67
C ARG A 394 36.65 -42.10 42.20
N SER A 395 37.86 -42.64 42.06
CA SER A 395 39.09 -41.96 42.50
C SER A 395 39.38 -40.63 41.78
N SER A 396 38.87 -40.43 40.57
CA SER A 396 38.94 -39.14 39.87
C SER A 396 38.02 -38.10 40.51
N SER A 397 36.75 -38.45 40.77
CA SER A 397 35.82 -37.57 41.49
C SER A 397 36.33 -37.19 42.88
N ARG A 398 36.90 -38.14 43.63
CA ARG A 398 37.57 -37.86 44.92
C ARG A 398 38.69 -36.81 44.80
N GLU A 399 39.47 -36.86 43.73
CA GLU A 399 40.57 -35.91 43.50
C GLU A 399 40.06 -34.54 43.01
N SER A 400 39.03 -34.51 42.16
CA SER A 400 38.39 -33.26 41.71
C SER A 400 37.77 -32.51 42.90
N LEU A 401 37.01 -33.19 43.76
CA LEU A 401 36.38 -32.60 44.95
C LEU A 401 37.43 -32.14 45.98
N PHE A 402 38.57 -32.82 46.06
CA PHE A 402 39.69 -32.38 46.89
C PHE A 402 40.32 -31.09 46.36
N ARG A 403 40.51 -30.97 45.03
CA ARG A 403 41.03 -29.74 44.39
C ARG A 403 40.05 -28.59 44.53
N GLU A 404 38.79 -28.80 44.18
CA GLU A 404 37.70 -27.85 44.38
C GLU A 404 37.62 -27.34 45.83
N TYR A 405 37.75 -28.23 46.83
CA TYR A 405 37.84 -27.81 48.23
C TYR A 405 39.14 -27.05 48.55
N GLN A 406 40.29 -27.50 48.04
CA GLN A 406 41.59 -26.83 48.21
C GLN A 406 41.56 -25.41 47.65
N ASP A 407 40.92 -25.20 46.49
CA ASP A 407 40.78 -23.91 45.81
C ASP A 407 39.78 -22.98 46.55
N THR A 408 38.92 -23.51 47.43
CA THR A 408 38.08 -22.70 48.34
C THR A 408 38.77 -22.31 49.66
N LEU A 409 40.02 -22.72 49.88
CA LEU A 409 40.81 -22.27 51.03
C LEU A 409 41.48 -20.92 50.72
N PRO A 410 41.55 -19.96 51.68
CA PRO A 410 42.13 -18.65 51.38
C PRO A 410 43.63 -18.69 51.05
N GLU A 411 43.97 -18.57 49.77
CA GLU A 411 45.22 -17.93 49.34
C GLU A 411 44.91 -16.49 48.93
N GLU A 412 45.34 -15.51 49.73
CA GLU A 412 45.39 -14.11 49.27
C GLU A 412 46.52 -13.98 48.24
N SER A 413 46.20 -14.32 46.99
CA SER A 413 47.08 -14.28 45.83
C SER A 413 46.54 -13.29 44.80
N ASN A 414 47.43 -12.49 44.20
CA ASN A 414 47.05 -11.50 43.19
C ASN A 414 46.49 -12.14 41.90
N SER A 415 46.71 -13.45 41.69
CA SER A 415 46.16 -14.22 40.57
C SER A 415 44.65 -14.05 40.42
N ASP A 416 43.94 -14.04 41.53
CA ASP A 416 42.48 -14.19 41.55
C ASP A 416 41.81 -12.85 41.22
N ILE A 417 42.48 -11.75 41.61
CA ILE A 417 42.12 -10.38 41.22
C ILE A 417 42.40 -10.18 39.73
N GLU A 418 43.51 -10.70 39.18
CA GLU A 418 43.80 -10.59 37.76
C GLU A 418 42.84 -11.45 36.90
N GLU A 419 42.57 -12.68 37.29
CA GLU A 419 41.66 -13.58 36.57
C GLU A 419 40.20 -13.10 36.64
N GLU A 420 39.77 -12.52 37.76
CA GLU A 420 38.44 -11.91 37.87
C GLU A 420 38.34 -10.59 37.08
N ASN A 421 39.41 -9.78 37.05
CA ASN A 421 39.47 -8.64 36.12
C ASN A 421 39.41 -9.10 34.64
N ASP A 422 40.03 -10.23 34.29
CA ASP A 422 39.97 -10.77 32.93
C ASP A 422 38.61 -11.42 32.60
N ARG A 423 37.93 -12.04 33.57
CA ARG A 423 36.51 -12.43 33.45
C ARG A 423 35.65 -11.19 33.18
N GLN A 424 35.81 -10.13 33.96
CA GLN A 424 35.04 -8.89 33.80
C GLN A 424 35.34 -8.18 32.47
N LYS A 425 36.61 -8.13 32.01
CA LYS A 425 36.97 -7.63 30.67
C LYS A 425 36.30 -8.45 29.57
N ARG A 426 36.23 -9.78 29.69
CA ARG A 426 35.57 -10.65 28.71
C ARG A 426 34.06 -10.46 28.69
N VAL A 427 33.41 -10.36 29.85
CA VAL A 427 31.96 -10.05 29.93
C VAL A 427 31.66 -8.65 29.39
N ALA A 428 32.49 -7.65 29.69
CA ALA A 428 32.35 -6.31 29.13
C ALA A 428 32.56 -6.27 27.61
N ALA A 429 33.53 -7.02 27.09
CA ALA A 429 33.76 -7.15 25.64
C ALA A 429 32.60 -7.89 24.95
N GLU A 430 32.07 -8.95 25.56
CA GLU A 430 30.90 -9.68 25.04
C GLU A 430 29.63 -8.80 25.06
N ALA A 431 29.41 -8.04 26.14
CA ALA A 431 28.32 -7.07 26.21
C ALA A 431 28.45 -5.95 25.17
N ALA A 432 29.66 -5.40 24.96
CA ALA A 432 29.91 -4.39 23.93
C ALA A 432 29.75 -4.95 22.51
N ILE A 433 30.12 -6.22 22.27
CA ILE A 433 29.88 -6.92 21.01
C ILE A 433 28.36 -7.12 20.80
N GLU A 434 27.61 -7.50 21.82
CA GLU A 434 26.16 -7.73 21.72
C GLU A 434 25.38 -6.41 21.55
N GLU A 435 25.78 -5.35 22.25
CA GLU A 435 25.28 -3.99 22.05
C GLU A 435 25.55 -3.53 20.62
N ARG A 436 26.77 -3.72 20.09
CA ARG A 436 27.10 -3.36 18.71
C ARG A 436 26.38 -4.21 17.66
N LYS A 437 26.14 -5.50 17.90
CA LYS A 437 25.27 -6.33 17.04
C LYS A 437 23.86 -5.77 17.00
N LYS A 438 23.29 -5.45 18.16
CA LYS A 438 21.93 -4.91 18.30
C LYS A 438 21.79 -3.52 17.65
N GLU A 439 22.83 -2.69 17.73
CA GLU A 439 22.92 -1.42 17.02
C GLU A 439 22.91 -1.65 15.49
N VAL A 440 23.73 -2.57 14.98
CA VAL A 440 23.79 -2.92 13.55
C VAL A 440 22.48 -3.58 13.06
N GLU A 441 21.82 -4.40 13.88
CA GLU A 441 20.49 -4.95 13.56
C GLU A 441 19.42 -3.86 13.51
N ALA A 442 19.47 -2.89 14.44
CA ALA A 442 18.57 -1.73 14.42
C ALA A 442 18.81 -0.83 13.20
N GLU A 443 20.08 -0.54 12.86
CA GLU A 443 20.47 0.24 11.69
C GLU A 443 20.03 -0.45 10.39
N LEU A 444 20.31 -1.75 10.23
CA LEU A 444 19.84 -2.55 9.10
C LEU A 444 18.30 -2.58 9.03
N GLY A 445 17.63 -2.70 10.18
CA GLY A 445 16.19 -2.64 10.31
C GLY A 445 15.59 -1.26 10.02
N GLU A 446 16.37 -0.18 10.08
CA GLU A 446 15.98 1.18 9.67
C GLU A 446 16.23 1.38 8.17
N GLN A 447 17.41 1.05 7.66
CA GLN A 447 17.74 1.09 6.22
C GLN A 447 16.74 0.26 5.38
N LEU A 448 16.32 -0.92 5.87
CA LEU A 448 15.31 -1.75 5.21
C LEU A 448 13.92 -1.08 5.17
N LYS A 449 13.55 -0.30 6.20
CA LYS A 449 12.30 0.47 6.24
C LYS A 449 12.38 1.71 5.35
N GLU A 450 13.50 2.41 5.34
CA GLU A 450 13.74 3.57 4.48
C GLU A 450 13.66 3.19 3.01
N ARG A 451 14.42 2.17 2.58
CA ARG A 451 14.35 1.60 1.22
C ARG A 451 12.93 1.15 0.84
N SER A 452 12.17 0.59 1.78
CA SER A 452 10.77 0.20 1.53
C SER A 452 9.87 1.41 1.29
N LYS A 453 9.99 2.47 2.11
CA LYS A 453 9.28 3.75 1.92
C LYS A 453 9.67 4.44 0.61
N GLU A 454 10.95 4.39 0.24
CA GLU A 454 11.44 4.95 -1.02
C GLU A 454 10.86 4.21 -2.22
N HIS A 455 10.82 2.87 -2.19
CA HIS A 455 10.20 2.06 -3.25
C HIS A 455 8.69 2.32 -3.37
N GLU A 456 7.98 2.40 -2.24
CA GLU A 456 6.55 2.74 -2.21
C GLU A 456 6.28 4.15 -2.77
N LYS A 457 7.12 5.13 -2.40
CA LYS A 457 7.08 6.49 -2.93
C LYS A 457 7.35 6.53 -4.43
N HIS A 458 8.38 5.83 -4.92
CA HIS A 458 8.71 5.77 -6.35
C HIS A 458 7.54 5.18 -7.15
N LYS A 459 6.94 4.10 -6.65
CA LYS A 459 5.76 3.50 -7.26
C LYS A 459 4.55 4.44 -7.25
N TYR A 460 4.31 5.18 -6.17
CA TYR A 460 3.25 6.20 -6.15
C TYR A 460 3.54 7.33 -7.18
N GLN A 461 4.80 7.73 -7.35
CA GLN A 461 5.22 8.70 -8.37
C GLN A 461 5.04 8.18 -9.81
N GLU A 462 5.36 6.91 -10.10
CA GLU A 462 5.08 6.26 -11.40
C GLU A 462 3.59 6.30 -11.75
N HIS A 463 2.72 6.05 -10.77
CA HIS A 463 1.27 6.15 -10.94
C HIS A 463 0.83 7.62 -11.16
N GLU A 464 1.40 8.60 -10.46
CA GLU A 464 1.15 10.02 -10.73
C GLU A 464 1.60 10.44 -12.13
N GLU A 465 2.77 9.99 -12.60
CA GLU A 465 3.32 10.33 -13.91
C GLU A 465 2.53 9.67 -15.05
N SER A 466 2.11 8.42 -14.86
CA SER A 466 1.15 7.75 -15.75
C SER A 466 -0.17 8.52 -15.86
N PHE A 467 -0.68 9.05 -14.75
CA PHE A 467 -1.89 9.87 -14.75
C PHE A 467 -1.68 11.25 -15.41
N LYS A 468 -0.54 11.90 -15.18
CA LYS A 468 -0.16 13.16 -15.84
C LYS A 468 -0.01 12.98 -17.36
N ALA A 469 0.55 11.85 -17.82
CA ALA A 469 0.63 11.50 -19.24
C ALA A 469 -0.75 11.30 -19.86
N LEU A 470 -1.65 10.57 -19.20
CA LEU A 470 -3.05 10.41 -19.62
C LEU A 470 -3.81 11.75 -19.73
N LEU A 471 -3.58 12.66 -18.79
CA LEU A 471 -4.13 14.02 -18.84
C LEU A 471 -3.61 14.79 -20.06
N ILE A 472 -2.31 14.73 -20.36
CA ILE A 472 -1.71 15.38 -21.53
C ILE A 472 -2.25 14.80 -22.85
N ASP A 473 -2.40 13.48 -22.94
CA ASP A 473 -2.86 12.78 -24.15
C ASP A 473 -4.34 13.03 -24.45
N LEU A 474 -5.20 13.01 -23.42
CA LEU A 474 -6.66 12.96 -23.58
C LEU A 474 -7.36 14.30 -23.25
N ILE A 475 -6.84 15.07 -22.28
CA ILE A 475 -7.45 16.33 -21.83
C ILE A 475 -6.69 17.49 -22.48
N LYS A 476 -7.09 17.84 -23.70
CA LYS A 476 -6.43 18.88 -24.53
C LYS A 476 -7.02 20.29 -24.41
N SER A 477 -8.14 20.46 -23.69
CA SER A 477 -8.70 21.80 -23.36
C SER A 477 -8.84 21.98 -21.85
N ALA A 478 -8.88 23.24 -21.43
CA ALA A 478 -9.16 23.65 -20.06
C ALA A 478 -10.67 23.75 -19.73
N ASP A 479 -11.55 23.49 -20.70
CA ASP A 479 -13.01 23.65 -20.55
C ASP A 479 -13.74 22.33 -20.20
N TYR A 480 -13.00 21.21 -20.10
CA TYR A 480 -13.54 19.95 -19.55
C TYR A 480 -13.86 20.11 -18.06
N SER A 481 -14.97 19.55 -17.60
CA SER A 481 -15.16 19.29 -16.17
C SER A 481 -14.45 18.01 -15.73
N TRP A 482 -14.12 17.90 -14.45
CA TRP A 482 -13.58 16.66 -13.87
C TRP A 482 -14.48 15.44 -14.12
N HIS A 483 -15.81 15.62 -14.13
CA HIS A 483 -16.77 14.55 -14.38
C HIS A 483 -16.70 14.00 -15.81
N GLU A 484 -16.41 14.85 -16.80
CA GLU A 484 -16.22 14.46 -18.20
C GLU A 484 -14.84 13.87 -18.42
N ALA A 485 -13.80 14.53 -17.90
CA ALA A 485 -12.43 14.03 -17.94
C ALA A 485 -12.34 12.63 -17.34
N ARG A 486 -12.88 12.41 -16.13
CA ARG A 486 -12.96 11.09 -15.47
C ARG A 486 -13.84 10.07 -16.23
N ARG A 487 -14.69 10.49 -17.18
CA ARG A 487 -15.44 9.59 -18.08
C ARG A 487 -14.60 9.18 -19.30
N ILE A 488 -13.76 10.08 -19.81
CA ILE A 488 -12.83 9.83 -20.92
C ILE A 488 -11.65 8.97 -20.43
N LEU A 489 -10.98 9.42 -19.36
CA LEU A 489 -9.79 8.79 -18.78
C LEU A 489 -10.04 7.31 -18.41
N ARG A 490 -11.21 6.97 -17.87
CA ARG A 490 -11.60 5.58 -17.52
C ARG A 490 -11.88 4.65 -18.71
N LYS A 491 -11.82 5.12 -19.95
CA LYS A 491 -11.88 4.28 -21.15
C LYS A 491 -10.49 3.90 -21.69
N ASP A 492 -9.43 4.56 -21.22
CA ASP A 492 -8.06 4.22 -21.61
C ASP A 492 -7.54 3.11 -20.69
N SER A 493 -7.04 2.01 -21.26
CA SER A 493 -6.50 0.86 -20.52
C SER A 493 -5.37 1.27 -19.56
N ARG A 494 -4.62 2.34 -19.84
CA ARG A 494 -3.55 2.85 -18.97
C ARG A 494 -4.08 3.46 -17.66
N TYR A 495 -5.38 3.65 -17.50
CA TYR A 495 -5.97 4.20 -16.26
C TYR A 495 -5.78 3.26 -15.06
N GLU A 496 -5.69 1.96 -15.29
CA GLU A 496 -5.39 0.93 -14.27
C GLU A 496 -3.99 1.17 -13.64
N ASN A 497 -3.03 1.64 -14.44
CA ASN A 497 -1.70 2.07 -13.98
C ASN A 497 -1.74 3.33 -13.08
N CYS A 498 -2.91 3.83 -12.72
CA CYS A 498 -3.08 4.99 -11.84
C CYS A 498 -3.79 4.63 -10.53
N ASP A 499 -4.05 3.35 -10.23
CA ASP A 499 -4.96 2.97 -9.13
C ASP A 499 -4.42 3.06 -7.69
N LEU A 500 -3.11 3.31 -7.50
CA LEU A 500 -2.59 3.78 -6.21
C LEU A 500 -2.96 5.24 -5.88
N LEU A 501 -3.46 6.01 -6.86
CA LEU A 501 -3.89 7.39 -6.61
C LEU A 501 -5.35 7.42 -6.16
N GLU A 502 -5.59 8.01 -4.98
CA GLU A 502 -6.93 8.30 -4.50
C GLU A 502 -7.72 9.19 -5.48
N LYS A 503 -9.07 9.11 -5.45
CA LYS A 503 -9.96 9.97 -6.24
C LYS A 503 -9.53 11.44 -6.17
N ASP A 504 -9.28 11.93 -4.96
CA ASP A 504 -9.04 13.34 -4.71
C ASP A 504 -7.62 13.76 -5.08
N ALA A 505 -6.68 12.80 -5.18
CA ALA A 505 -5.36 13.03 -5.76
C ALA A 505 -5.45 13.11 -7.30
N LYS A 506 -6.20 12.19 -7.94
CA LYS A 506 -6.51 12.26 -9.38
C LYS A 506 -7.23 13.58 -9.74
N GLU A 507 -8.15 14.05 -8.89
CA GLU A 507 -8.87 15.33 -9.05
C GLU A 507 -7.92 16.55 -8.94
N ARG A 508 -7.06 16.59 -7.91
CA ARG A 508 -6.02 17.63 -7.78
C ARG A 508 -5.03 17.68 -8.95
N LEU A 509 -4.64 16.52 -9.49
CA LEU A 509 -3.76 16.44 -10.67
C LEU A 509 -4.46 16.92 -11.94
N PHE A 510 -5.75 16.63 -12.10
CA PHE A 510 -6.57 17.17 -13.18
C PHE A 510 -6.67 18.71 -13.10
N ASP A 511 -6.99 19.27 -11.93
CA ASP A 511 -7.08 20.73 -11.75
C ASP A 511 -5.75 21.43 -12.03
N ALA A 512 -4.62 20.84 -11.62
CA ALA A 512 -3.28 21.34 -11.92
C ALA A 512 -2.97 21.33 -13.43
N HIS A 513 -3.42 20.30 -14.16
CA HIS A 513 -3.30 20.23 -15.61
C HIS A 513 -4.19 21.24 -16.33
N VAL A 514 -5.44 21.41 -15.89
CA VAL A 514 -6.35 22.46 -16.42
C VAL A 514 -5.74 23.85 -16.23
N GLN A 515 -5.19 24.15 -15.04
CA GLN A 515 -4.47 25.40 -14.78
C GLN A 515 -3.21 25.57 -15.65
N HIS A 516 -2.51 24.49 -15.98
CA HIS A 516 -1.35 24.51 -16.89
C HIS A 516 -1.77 24.80 -18.33
N LEU A 517 -2.87 24.21 -18.80
CA LEU A 517 -3.46 24.54 -20.10
C LEU A 517 -3.93 26.00 -20.16
N GLU A 518 -4.60 26.50 -19.11
CA GLU A 518 -4.98 27.92 -19.01
C GLU A 518 -3.78 28.87 -19.01
N ARG A 519 -2.67 28.48 -18.37
CA ARG A 519 -1.43 29.26 -18.35
C ARG A 519 -0.79 29.31 -19.74
N LYS A 520 -0.61 28.16 -20.39
CA LYS A 520 -0.10 28.07 -21.78
C LYS A 520 -0.99 28.83 -22.77
N ARG A 521 -2.31 28.77 -22.62
CA ARG A 521 -3.26 29.54 -23.45
C ARG A 521 -3.05 31.05 -23.27
N ARG A 522 -2.97 31.53 -22.03
CA ARG A 522 -2.72 32.96 -21.75
C ARG A 522 -1.33 33.40 -22.21
N GLU A 523 -0.32 32.56 -22.04
CA GLU A 523 1.04 32.82 -22.54
C GLU A 523 1.07 33.02 -24.07
N VAL A 524 0.43 32.13 -24.85
CA VAL A 524 0.33 32.28 -26.31
C VAL A 524 -0.54 33.50 -26.69
N PHE A 525 -1.67 33.71 -26.01
CA PHE A 525 -2.54 34.87 -26.25
C PHE A 525 -1.78 36.19 -26.01
N PHE A 526 -1.09 36.32 -24.88
CA PHE A 526 -0.27 37.49 -24.58
C PHE A 526 0.93 37.62 -25.53
N GLN A 527 1.58 36.52 -25.94
CA GLN A 527 2.68 36.54 -26.90
C GLN A 527 2.26 37.10 -28.27
N VAL A 528 1.11 36.67 -28.80
CA VAL A 528 0.51 37.21 -30.04
C VAL A 528 0.23 38.71 -29.89
N LEU A 529 -0.42 39.10 -28.79
CA LEU A 529 -0.72 40.50 -28.46
C LEU A 529 0.52 41.37 -28.19
N LEU A 530 1.62 40.78 -27.72
CA LEU A 530 2.86 41.47 -27.34
C LEU A 530 3.73 41.79 -28.55
N ASN A 531 3.98 40.78 -29.39
CA ASN A 531 5.12 40.78 -30.30
C ASN A 531 4.75 41.04 -31.76
N GLU A 532 3.52 40.73 -32.17
CA GLU A 532 3.17 40.60 -33.59
C GLU A 532 2.00 41.49 -34.02
N THR A 533 0.90 41.56 -33.26
CA THR A 533 -0.22 42.47 -33.57
C THR A 533 0.09 43.91 -33.13
N LYS A 534 0.98 44.58 -33.88
CA LYS A 534 1.42 45.97 -33.62
C LYS A 534 0.27 47.00 -33.62
N ASP A 535 -0.88 46.65 -34.19
CA ASP A 535 -2.07 47.49 -34.25
C ASP A 535 -2.86 47.53 -32.93
N ILE A 536 -2.50 46.71 -31.93
CA ILE A 536 -3.21 46.65 -30.64
C ILE A 536 -2.48 47.48 -29.57
N THR A 537 -3.05 48.64 -29.23
CA THR A 537 -2.52 49.53 -28.20
C THR A 537 -3.22 49.32 -26.84
N PRO A 538 -2.55 49.56 -25.69
CA PRO A 538 -3.13 49.36 -24.35
C PRO A 538 -4.32 50.28 -24.02
N SER A 539 -4.57 51.32 -24.81
CA SER A 539 -5.69 52.25 -24.67
C SER A 539 -6.90 51.91 -25.57
N MET A 540 -6.80 50.87 -26.40
CA MET A 540 -7.83 50.51 -27.37
C MET A 540 -8.99 49.73 -26.73
N LYS A 541 -10.22 49.98 -27.20
CA LYS A 541 -11.42 49.36 -26.63
C LYS A 541 -11.54 47.91 -27.07
N TRP A 542 -12.08 47.06 -26.19
CA TRP A 542 -12.31 45.63 -26.47
C TRP A 542 -13.00 45.36 -27.82
N ARG A 543 -14.00 46.16 -28.21
CA ARG A 543 -14.71 46.04 -29.50
C ARG A 543 -13.81 46.22 -30.74
N GLU A 544 -12.74 46.99 -30.62
CA GLU A 544 -11.75 47.20 -31.68
C GLU A 544 -10.66 46.12 -31.62
N ALA A 545 -10.13 45.81 -30.43
CA ALA A 545 -9.18 44.71 -30.22
C ALA A 545 -9.72 43.36 -30.71
N LYS A 546 -10.96 43.02 -30.34
CA LYS A 546 -11.66 41.80 -30.79
C LYS A 546 -11.61 41.63 -32.31
N LYS A 547 -11.86 42.68 -33.09
CA LYS A 547 -11.84 42.64 -34.57
C LYS A 547 -10.46 42.44 -35.20
N ILE A 548 -9.40 42.57 -34.41
CA ILE A 548 -8.01 42.30 -34.83
C ILE A 548 -7.63 40.88 -34.38
N ILE A 549 -7.95 40.54 -33.13
CA ILE A 549 -7.74 39.21 -32.53
C ILE A 549 -8.48 38.11 -33.31
N GLU A 550 -9.75 38.32 -33.66
CA GLU A 550 -10.57 37.37 -34.45
C GLU A 550 -10.07 37.14 -35.90
N LYS A 551 -9.12 37.95 -36.38
CA LYS A 551 -8.50 37.79 -37.70
C LYS A 551 -7.19 37.02 -37.66
N ASP A 552 -6.61 36.78 -36.49
CA ASP A 552 -5.39 35.97 -36.37
C ASP A 552 -5.76 34.48 -36.41
N GLU A 553 -5.29 33.77 -37.44
CA GLU A 553 -5.52 32.34 -37.65
C GLU A 553 -5.05 31.47 -36.47
N ARG A 554 -4.11 31.97 -35.64
CA ARG A 554 -3.66 31.29 -34.42
C ARG A 554 -4.66 31.45 -33.29
N PHE A 555 -5.34 32.59 -33.20
CA PHE A 555 -6.40 32.78 -32.22
C PHE A 555 -7.61 31.88 -32.54
N ALA A 556 -7.96 31.76 -33.83
CA ALA A 556 -9.02 30.87 -34.30
C ALA A 556 -8.82 29.37 -33.95
N LYS A 557 -7.59 28.95 -33.59
CA LYS A 557 -7.27 27.59 -33.13
C LYS A 557 -7.60 27.34 -31.66
N PHE A 558 -7.92 28.40 -30.90
CA PHE A 558 -8.39 28.28 -29.52
C PHE A 558 -9.90 28.57 -29.45
N ASN A 559 -10.70 27.56 -29.12
CA ASN A 559 -12.15 27.67 -28.96
C ASN A 559 -12.53 28.37 -27.64
N ILE A 560 -12.27 29.69 -27.54
CA ILE A 560 -12.41 30.47 -26.31
C ILE A 560 -13.73 31.25 -26.30
N SER A 561 -14.49 31.14 -25.20
CA SER A 561 -15.66 32.00 -24.97
C SER A 561 -15.27 33.47 -24.91
N GLU A 562 -15.98 34.34 -25.64
CA GLU A 562 -15.73 35.79 -25.71
C GLU A 562 -15.51 36.46 -24.35
N ARG A 563 -16.28 36.08 -23.31
CA ARG A 563 -16.15 36.63 -21.95
C ARG A 563 -14.79 36.33 -21.32
N LYS A 564 -14.20 35.17 -21.64
CA LYS A 564 -12.90 34.70 -21.16
C LYS A 564 -11.79 35.48 -21.86
N THR A 565 -11.90 35.70 -23.18
CA THR A 565 -10.99 36.56 -23.95
C THR A 565 -11.07 38.04 -23.54
N GLU A 566 -12.27 38.57 -23.28
CA GLU A 566 -12.45 39.95 -22.80
C GLU A 566 -11.80 40.15 -21.42
N ARG A 567 -11.91 39.17 -20.52
CA ARG A 567 -11.24 39.19 -19.22
C ARG A 567 -9.73 39.12 -19.38
N ASP A 568 -9.23 38.14 -20.14
CA ASP A 568 -7.78 37.98 -20.37
C ASP A 568 -7.19 39.23 -21.07
N TYR A 569 -7.95 39.92 -21.94
CA TYR A 569 -7.55 41.22 -22.53
C TYR A 569 -7.54 42.37 -21.50
N LYS A 570 -8.43 42.38 -20.51
CA LYS A 570 -8.39 43.35 -19.41
C LYS A 570 -7.21 43.09 -18.46
N GLU A 571 -6.94 41.83 -18.13
CA GLU A 571 -5.73 41.42 -17.40
C GLU A 571 -4.47 41.94 -18.12
N TRP A 572 -4.39 41.77 -19.45
CA TRP A 572 -3.30 42.27 -20.31
C TRP A 572 -3.18 43.81 -20.35
N MET A 573 -4.29 44.56 -20.35
CA MET A 573 -4.26 46.03 -20.29
C MET A 573 -3.74 46.53 -18.94
N GLU A 574 -4.25 45.97 -17.83
CA GLU A 574 -3.81 46.37 -16.49
C GLU A 574 -2.36 45.93 -16.22
N GLU A 575 -1.92 44.74 -16.63
CA GLU A 575 -0.52 44.30 -16.50
C GLU A 575 0.44 45.25 -17.25
N ARG A 576 0.09 45.68 -18.47
CA ARG A 576 0.85 46.70 -19.21
C ARG A 576 0.84 48.05 -18.52
N LYS A 577 -0.29 48.46 -17.93
CA LYS A 577 -0.40 49.70 -17.15
C LYS A 577 0.49 49.64 -15.90
N GLU A 578 0.45 48.54 -15.15
CA GLU A 578 1.30 48.30 -13.98
C GLU A 578 2.77 48.26 -14.33
N ALA A 579 3.17 47.61 -15.43
CA ALA A 579 4.54 47.62 -15.93
C ALA A 579 5.02 49.05 -16.24
N VAL A 580 4.22 49.84 -16.97
CA VAL A 580 4.53 51.25 -17.26
C VAL A 580 4.62 52.11 -15.99
N MET A 581 3.70 51.94 -15.03
CA MET A 581 3.75 52.61 -13.73
C MET A 581 4.96 52.18 -12.89
N LYS A 582 5.39 50.92 -12.98
CA LYS A 582 6.57 50.39 -12.30
C LYS A 582 7.85 50.95 -12.92
N ASP A 583 7.98 50.92 -14.24
CA ASP A 583 9.13 51.49 -14.95
C ASP A 583 9.31 52.97 -14.62
N PHE A 584 8.21 53.73 -14.51
CA PHE A 584 8.25 55.11 -14.04
C PHE A 584 8.68 55.23 -12.57
N LYS A 585 8.16 54.38 -11.66
CA LYS A 585 8.63 54.32 -10.26
C LYS A 585 10.11 53.96 -10.15
N ASP A 586 10.66 53.16 -11.07
CA ASP A 586 12.07 52.79 -11.11
C ASP A 586 12.93 53.94 -11.68
N LEU A 587 12.47 54.67 -12.71
CA LEU A 587 13.05 55.95 -13.13
C LEU A 587 13.14 56.95 -11.97
N LEU A 588 12.08 57.11 -11.17
CA LEU A 588 12.09 58.02 -10.02
C LEU A 588 13.13 57.63 -8.95
N LYS A 589 13.47 56.33 -8.82
CA LYS A 589 14.55 55.84 -7.94
C LYS A 589 15.95 56.08 -8.53
N GLU A 590 16.08 56.00 -9.85
CA GLU A 590 17.34 56.27 -10.56
C GLU A 590 17.67 57.78 -10.63
N THR A 591 16.65 58.64 -10.56
CA THR A 591 16.76 60.09 -10.75
C THR A 591 17.37 60.79 -9.53
N LYS A 592 18.71 60.83 -9.47
CA LYS A 592 19.54 61.28 -8.33
C LYS A 592 19.29 62.71 -7.81
N ILE A 593 18.62 63.58 -8.57
CA ILE A 593 18.21 64.93 -8.12
C ILE A 593 17.01 64.87 -7.16
N ILE A 594 16.24 63.77 -7.18
CA ILE A 594 15.16 63.51 -6.22
C ILE A 594 15.79 62.91 -4.95
N THR A 595 15.50 63.53 -3.80
CA THR A 595 16.04 63.18 -2.49
C THR A 595 14.98 63.37 -1.39
N TYR A 596 15.26 62.90 -0.17
CA TYR A 596 14.39 63.13 1.00
C TYR A 596 14.18 64.62 1.37
N LYS A 597 14.96 65.56 0.81
CA LYS A 597 14.74 66.99 0.97
C LYS A 597 13.88 67.60 -0.14
N SER A 598 13.67 66.88 -1.25
CA SER A 598 13.10 67.47 -2.46
C SER A 598 11.66 67.97 -2.28
N LEU A 599 10.84 67.32 -1.46
CA LEU A 599 9.49 67.82 -1.15
C LEU A 599 9.53 69.21 -0.50
N LYS A 600 10.40 69.41 0.49
CA LYS A 600 10.60 70.72 1.16
C LYS A 600 11.24 71.74 0.22
N MET A 601 12.24 71.33 -0.56
CA MET A 601 12.87 72.21 -1.56
C MET A 601 11.90 72.68 -2.65
N ILE A 602 10.90 71.87 -3.02
CA ILE A 602 9.83 72.27 -3.96
C ILE A 602 8.84 73.25 -3.30
N GLN A 603 8.52 73.06 -2.01
CA GLN A 603 7.69 74.00 -1.24
C GLN A 603 8.37 75.35 -1.02
N GLU A 604 9.70 75.37 -0.88
CA GLU A 604 10.52 76.57 -0.73
C GLU A 604 10.89 77.24 -2.07
N ASN A 605 11.01 76.45 -3.15
CA ASN A 605 11.47 76.91 -4.46
C ASN A 605 11.01 76.00 -5.62
N GLU A 606 10.08 76.50 -6.45
CA GLU A 606 9.59 75.79 -7.65
C GLU A 606 10.71 75.34 -8.61
N GLN A 607 11.88 75.99 -8.62
CA GLN A 607 12.97 75.62 -9.52
C GLN A 607 13.41 74.17 -9.32
N HIS A 608 13.37 73.63 -8.09
CA HIS A 608 13.74 72.23 -7.85
C HIS A 608 12.77 71.25 -8.54
N LEU A 609 11.49 71.61 -8.67
CA LEU A 609 10.53 70.82 -9.46
C LEU A 609 10.84 70.92 -10.96
N ARG A 610 11.16 72.12 -11.45
CA ARG A 610 11.51 72.36 -12.86
C ARG A 610 12.78 71.59 -13.26
N ASP A 611 13.78 71.55 -12.38
CA ASP A 611 15.03 70.81 -12.59
C ASP A 611 14.79 69.28 -12.57
N ILE A 612 13.93 68.78 -11.68
CA ILE A 612 13.49 67.37 -11.68
C ILE A 612 12.78 67.02 -12.99
N LEU A 613 11.79 67.83 -13.41
CA LEU A 613 11.02 67.59 -14.63
C LEU A 613 11.91 67.62 -15.88
N ALA A 614 12.84 68.57 -15.99
CA ALA A 614 13.80 68.65 -17.09
C ALA A 614 14.71 67.41 -17.21
N VAL A 615 15.04 66.75 -16.09
CA VAL A 615 15.76 65.46 -16.11
C VAL A 615 14.83 64.33 -16.56
N LEU A 616 13.61 64.27 -16.03
CA LEU A 616 12.65 63.20 -16.33
C LEU A 616 12.13 63.24 -17.78
N GLU A 617 11.92 64.43 -18.35
CA GLU A 617 11.39 64.64 -19.71
C GLU A 617 12.23 64.02 -20.82
N ASN A 618 13.51 63.75 -20.55
CA ASN A 618 14.44 63.11 -21.48
C ASN A 618 14.41 61.57 -21.43
N ASP A 619 13.78 60.94 -20.42
CA ASP A 619 13.70 59.48 -20.32
C ASP A 619 12.46 58.91 -21.02
N LYS A 620 12.65 57.83 -21.78
CA LYS A 620 11.58 57.14 -22.53
C LYS A 620 10.41 56.70 -21.64
N ARG A 621 10.68 56.33 -20.39
CA ARG A 621 9.67 55.87 -19.42
C ARG A 621 8.74 57.01 -19.01
N TYR A 622 9.25 58.23 -18.85
CA TYR A 622 8.41 59.42 -18.64
C TYR A 622 7.56 59.71 -19.88
N ILE A 623 8.16 59.67 -21.08
CA ILE A 623 7.47 59.95 -22.35
C ILE A 623 6.31 58.98 -22.59
N VAL A 624 6.43 57.71 -22.21
CA VAL A 624 5.34 56.71 -22.32
C VAL A 624 4.11 57.09 -21.45
N LEU A 625 4.30 57.75 -20.30
CA LEU A 625 3.21 58.24 -19.46
C LEU A 625 2.60 59.59 -19.92
N ASN A 626 3.06 60.20 -21.02
CA ASN A 626 2.46 61.46 -21.51
C ASN A 626 0.96 61.33 -21.87
N ASN A 627 0.47 60.12 -22.10
CA ASN A 627 -0.96 59.83 -22.30
C ASN A 627 -1.79 59.80 -21.00
N ALA A 628 -1.14 59.87 -19.83
CA ALA A 628 -1.76 59.83 -18.50
C ALA A 628 -1.08 60.81 -17.51
N PRO A 629 -1.03 62.13 -17.81
CA PRO A 629 -0.23 63.10 -17.06
C PRO A 629 -0.60 63.19 -15.57
N VAL A 630 -1.91 63.14 -15.25
CA VAL A 630 -2.41 63.16 -13.85
C VAL A 630 -1.90 61.96 -13.04
N GLU A 631 -1.75 60.78 -13.67
CA GLU A 631 -1.29 59.58 -12.99
C GLU A 631 0.24 59.59 -12.82
N ARG A 632 0.97 60.17 -13.79
CA ARG A 632 2.40 60.49 -13.71
C ARG A 632 2.71 61.50 -12.59
N GLU A 633 1.95 62.60 -12.52
CA GLU A 633 2.09 63.63 -11.49
C GLU A 633 1.82 63.05 -10.09
N ARG A 634 0.69 62.34 -9.91
CA ARG A 634 0.37 61.63 -8.67
C ARG A 634 1.48 60.64 -8.24
N LEU A 635 2.10 59.94 -9.18
CA LEU A 635 3.19 59.00 -8.88
C LEU A 635 4.48 59.71 -8.46
N LEU A 636 4.77 60.89 -9.01
CA LEU A 636 5.87 61.76 -8.56
C LEU A 636 5.61 62.33 -7.16
N GLU A 637 4.40 62.84 -6.90
CA GLU A 637 3.98 63.35 -5.59
C GLU A 637 4.09 62.28 -4.51
N GLN A 638 3.50 61.09 -4.73
CA GLN A 638 3.56 59.97 -3.80
C GLN A 638 5.00 59.53 -3.50
N TYR A 639 5.89 59.57 -4.49
CA TYR A 639 7.29 59.24 -4.30
C TYR A 639 8.05 60.30 -3.48
N LEU A 640 7.75 61.59 -3.69
CA LEU A 640 8.29 62.69 -2.89
C LEU A 640 7.81 62.64 -1.43
N GLU A 641 6.53 62.36 -1.20
CA GLU A 641 5.96 62.12 0.13
C GLU A 641 6.60 60.90 0.83
N GLU A 642 6.75 59.79 0.10
CA GLU A 642 7.42 58.60 0.61
C GLU A 642 8.88 58.87 1.01
N LEU A 643 9.61 59.70 0.25
CA LEU A 643 10.99 60.06 0.56
C LEU A 643 11.12 61.02 1.74
N ASP A 644 10.27 62.05 1.85
CA ASP A 644 10.28 62.97 3.00
C ASP A 644 9.95 62.21 4.30
N LYS A 645 8.97 61.30 4.24
CA LYS A 645 8.56 60.44 5.35
C LYS A 645 9.62 59.40 5.75
N LYS A 646 10.42 58.89 4.79
CA LYS A 646 11.56 58.00 5.08
C LYS A 646 12.76 58.77 5.65
N GLY A 647 12.88 60.06 5.35
CA GLY A 647 13.95 60.92 5.85
C GLY A 647 15.33 60.57 5.26
N PRO A 648 16.43 60.98 5.91
CA PRO A 648 17.78 60.67 5.44
C PRO A 648 18.02 59.15 5.40
N PRO A 649 18.70 58.61 4.38
CA PRO A 649 19.02 57.19 4.33
C PRO A 649 19.88 56.81 5.56
N PRO A 650 19.60 55.66 6.20
CA PRO A 650 20.31 55.27 7.42
C PRO A 650 21.80 55.07 7.15
N PRO A 651 22.69 55.39 8.12
CA PRO A 651 24.14 55.28 7.94
C PRO A 651 24.57 53.85 7.54
N PRO A 652 25.69 53.69 6.82
CA PRO A 652 26.13 52.39 6.30
C PRO A 652 26.18 51.28 7.37
N THR A 653 26.57 51.63 8.59
CA THR A 653 26.66 50.72 9.75
C THR A 653 25.31 50.15 10.21
N GLN A 654 24.19 50.84 9.98
CA GLN A 654 22.84 50.26 10.19
C GLN A 654 22.43 49.36 9.03
N GLN A 655 22.77 49.73 7.78
CA GLN A 655 22.42 48.92 6.61
C GLN A 655 23.11 47.55 6.62
N GLU A 656 24.34 47.45 7.16
CA GLU A 656 25.00 46.16 7.39
C GLU A 656 24.33 45.34 8.52
N ALA A 657 23.83 45.97 9.57
CA ALA A 657 23.16 45.28 10.68
C ALA A 657 21.85 44.62 10.23
N ASP A 658 21.04 45.31 9.42
CA ASP A 658 19.80 44.75 8.87
C ASP A 658 20.05 43.68 7.79
N ARG A 659 21.14 43.82 7.02
CA ARG A 659 21.60 42.76 6.07
C ARG A 659 22.15 41.50 6.75
N ARG A 660 22.45 41.55 8.06
CA ARG A 660 22.82 40.38 8.89
C ARG A 660 21.63 39.80 9.67
N ARG A 661 20.42 40.35 9.48
CA ARG A 661 19.16 39.92 10.13
C ARG A 661 18.11 39.38 9.14
N LYS A 662 18.50 39.23 7.87
CA LYS A 662 17.78 38.53 6.80
C LYS A 662 18.68 37.45 6.23
#